data_AF-A0A9N9SR68-F1
#
_entry.id   AF-A0A9N9SR68-F1
#
_cell.length_a   1.000
_cell.length_b   1.000
_cell.length_c   1.000
_cell.angle_alpha   90.00
_cell.angle_beta   90.00
_cell.angle_gamma   90.00
#
_symmetry.space_group_name_H-M   'P 1'
#
loop_
_entity.id
_entity.type
_entity.pdbx_description
1 polymer ?
#
loop_
_entity_poly.entity_id
_entity_poly.type
_entity_poly.pdbx_seq_one_letter_code
_entity_poly.pdbx_strand_id
1 'polypeptide(L)'
;MATQKPGEWANTLIIRFEEQLPCRIGPQTTHSSINEEQNKNCIIQISRYRFALVLDGFVKVLKRIHELYQTGTCSAPKHGPELEKNYFDSLIIVLETLEKCFSIQPKDSITLTMEENNNLKCLLKEICTFLVAKDMPSDNPNVHAIKQLASKVLFALSVNFFNAVFNRISSKLQELASCPDENPDFSDIELIQYINVDVSRLSRLFVEAISKFRLLKKTAHLMLVTSLEKAIWNWMDTYPYEFAELQKNPNEDMAKCAEQLFDILDAFGDNKKGRSAVWSLQIMLLILAPKVLEEIVNADSGAPCSPRHSKKKMFIDNIKKCISPHGNSKQLTEAAAVTCVKLCKASTYIKVLDPNNVTFVLVQSILNDLKALLFNPQKPFSRGQNYLYQDMDLMIDCFVSIFRIKPHNNEALKVCLSLNSPPTFHFVLVRSLYKIVTQPRLFWWPQIDIVYSKASELRAMFTDTLNKVSQGYIAHTPLRMIQITLKGKDCPGKFKDRAEEVHLLLYMVRLVHADPMLMLNNQGKAGHEIQSSTLELINGLVSLVHQPTMPEVAQEAMEALLVLHHPEKIEVWNPEAPINTFWDVSSQVMFSISQKLIQHQIMNYTDILKWLREVLICRNAFLAKHKDYANLGSSIAICKQAHIKLEVSLF
;
A
#
# COMPACT_ATOMS: atom_id res chain seq x y z
N MET A 1 -45.08 -8.39 28.88
CA MET A 1 -44.44 -8.91 27.66
C MET A 1 -42.96 -9.05 27.95
N ALA A 2 -42.47 -10.28 27.82
CA ALA A 2 -41.23 -10.76 28.42
C ALA A 2 -39.97 -10.11 27.84
N THR A 3 -39.04 -9.79 28.73
CA THR A 3 -37.63 -9.49 28.44
C THR A 3 -36.98 -10.68 27.72
N GLN A 4 -36.89 -10.64 26.39
CA GLN A 4 -36.06 -11.58 25.63
C GLN A 4 -34.62 -11.50 26.14
N LYS A 5 -34.01 -12.66 26.39
CA LYS A 5 -32.66 -12.72 26.96
C LYS A 5 -31.66 -12.15 25.95
N PRO A 6 -30.68 -11.32 26.36
CA PRO A 6 -29.69 -10.71 25.44
C PRO A 6 -28.96 -11.70 24.50
N GLY A 7 -28.83 -12.98 24.89
CA GLY A 7 -28.23 -14.02 24.05
C GLY A 7 -29.12 -14.49 22.90
N GLU A 8 -30.45 -14.50 23.08
CA GLU A 8 -31.39 -14.87 22.01
C GLU A 8 -31.36 -13.82 20.90
N TRP A 9 -31.28 -12.54 21.26
CA TRP A 9 -31.19 -11.45 20.30
C TRP A 9 -29.92 -11.50 19.46
N ALA A 10 -28.76 -11.78 20.07
CA ALA A 10 -27.49 -11.94 19.34
C ALA A 10 -27.58 -13.08 18.32
N ASN A 11 -28.15 -14.22 18.70
CA ASN A 11 -28.35 -15.35 17.79
C ASN A 11 -29.33 -15.00 16.65
N THR A 12 -30.46 -14.35 16.94
CA THR A 12 -31.41 -13.90 15.91
C THR A 12 -30.76 -12.92 14.93
N LEU A 13 -29.91 -12.01 15.42
CA LEU A 13 -29.21 -11.07 14.55
C LEU A 13 -28.22 -11.77 13.62
N ILE A 14 -27.47 -12.75 14.13
CA ILE A 14 -26.52 -13.53 13.31
C ILE A 14 -27.26 -14.36 12.26
N ILE A 15 -28.39 -14.97 12.62
CA ILE A 15 -29.24 -15.70 11.66
C ILE A 15 -29.75 -14.75 10.57
N ARG A 16 -30.25 -13.57 10.93
CA ARG A 16 -30.71 -12.57 9.95
C ARG A 16 -29.57 -12.11 9.04
N PHE A 17 -28.38 -11.89 9.59
CA PHE A 17 -27.20 -11.54 8.82
C PHE A 17 -26.85 -12.64 7.82
N GLU A 18 -26.85 -13.91 8.25
CA GLU A 18 -26.62 -15.07 7.38
C GLU A 18 -27.65 -15.16 6.24
N GLU A 19 -28.93 -14.99 6.55
CA GLU A 19 -30.03 -15.06 5.58
C GLU A 19 -29.96 -13.96 4.51
N GLN A 20 -29.23 -12.88 4.75
CA GLN A 20 -29.06 -11.75 3.82
C GLN A 20 -27.78 -11.83 2.98
N LEU A 21 -26.95 -12.86 3.18
CA LEU A 21 -25.71 -13.00 2.40
C LEU A 21 -26.02 -13.30 0.91
N PRO A 22 -25.20 -12.80 -0.03
CA PRO A 22 -25.40 -13.04 -1.47
C PRO A 22 -25.57 -14.52 -1.84
N CYS A 23 -24.91 -15.44 -1.15
CA CYS A 23 -25.05 -16.89 -1.40
C CYS A 23 -26.45 -17.45 -1.04
N ARG A 24 -27.27 -16.68 -0.31
CA ARG A 24 -28.66 -17.02 0.06
C ARG A 24 -29.69 -16.29 -0.79
N ILE A 25 -29.50 -14.98 -1.02
CA ILE A 25 -30.50 -14.12 -1.66
C ILE A 25 -30.21 -13.78 -3.12
N GLY A 26 -29.01 -14.09 -3.62
CA GLY A 26 -28.56 -13.70 -4.95
C GLY A 26 -28.01 -12.26 -5.03
N PRO A 27 -28.05 -11.62 -6.21
CA PRO A 27 -27.49 -10.28 -6.42
C PRO A 27 -28.09 -9.22 -5.49
N GLN A 28 -27.23 -8.36 -4.96
CA GLN A 28 -27.67 -7.31 -4.05
C GLN A 28 -28.39 -6.16 -4.77
N THR A 29 -29.51 -5.75 -4.18
CA THR A 29 -30.19 -4.48 -4.45
C THR A 29 -29.71 -3.40 -3.49
N THR A 30 -29.96 -2.12 -3.81
CA THR A 30 -29.65 -0.99 -2.91
C THR A 30 -30.25 -1.17 -1.51
N HIS A 31 -31.48 -1.68 -1.42
CA HIS A 31 -32.15 -1.89 -0.13
C HIS A 31 -31.53 -3.05 0.66
N SER A 32 -31.16 -4.16 0.00
CA SER A 32 -30.49 -5.28 0.68
C SER A 32 -29.10 -4.89 1.18
N SER A 33 -28.33 -4.09 0.43
CA SER A 33 -27.01 -3.63 0.88
C SER A 33 -27.10 -2.70 2.10
N ILE A 34 -28.11 -1.83 2.18
CA ILE A 34 -28.36 -1.00 3.36
C ILE A 34 -28.68 -1.88 4.59
N ASN A 35 -29.55 -2.88 4.43
CA ASN A 35 -29.92 -3.78 5.52
C ASN A 35 -28.74 -4.63 6.00
N GLU A 36 -27.92 -5.12 5.08
CA GLU A 36 -26.70 -5.84 5.41
C GLU A 36 -25.76 -4.97 6.25
N GLU A 37 -25.47 -3.75 5.79
CA GLU A 37 -24.56 -2.84 6.50
C GLU A 37 -25.12 -2.48 7.90
N GLN A 38 -26.44 -2.35 8.05
CA GLN A 38 -27.07 -2.17 9.36
C GLN A 38 -26.89 -3.40 10.27
N ASN A 39 -27.12 -4.61 9.76
CA ASN A 39 -26.94 -5.85 10.52
C ASN A 39 -25.47 -6.06 10.92
N LYS A 40 -24.54 -5.83 9.99
CA LYS A 40 -23.09 -5.83 10.21
C LYS A 40 -22.71 -4.88 11.35
N ASN A 41 -23.17 -3.63 11.29
CA ASN A 41 -22.91 -2.65 12.34
C ASN A 41 -23.50 -3.07 13.71
N CYS A 42 -24.69 -3.66 13.73
CA CYS A 42 -25.29 -4.18 14.96
C CYS A 42 -24.46 -5.34 15.56
N ILE A 43 -24.02 -6.30 14.73
CA ILE A 43 -23.18 -7.43 15.16
C ILE A 43 -21.86 -6.93 15.74
N ILE A 44 -21.23 -5.95 15.09
CA ILE A 44 -19.99 -5.32 15.57
C ILE A 44 -20.22 -4.73 16.97
N GLN A 45 -21.30 -3.99 17.20
CA GLN A 45 -21.59 -3.45 18.53
C GLN A 45 -21.85 -4.53 19.59
N ILE A 46 -22.60 -5.58 19.26
CA ILE A 46 -22.85 -6.70 20.18
C ILE A 46 -21.55 -7.40 20.57
N SER A 47 -20.62 -7.54 19.63
CA SER A 47 -19.37 -8.27 19.87
C SER A 47 -18.55 -7.68 21.02
N ARG A 48 -18.72 -6.39 21.37
CA ARG A 48 -18.10 -5.75 22.55
C ARG A 48 -18.53 -6.37 23.88
N TYR A 49 -19.75 -6.90 23.94
CA TYR A 49 -20.36 -7.39 25.17
C TYR A 49 -20.55 -8.92 25.18
N ARG A 50 -20.72 -9.51 24.00
CA ARG A 50 -21.03 -10.93 23.81
C ARG A 50 -20.13 -11.57 22.76
N PHE A 51 -18.83 -11.29 22.85
CA PHE A 51 -17.83 -11.73 21.88
C PHE A 51 -17.90 -13.23 21.56
N ALA A 52 -17.98 -14.08 22.58
CA ALA A 52 -17.98 -15.52 22.40
C ALA A 52 -19.20 -16.07 21.64
N LEU A 53 -20.39 -15.46 21.83
CA LEU A 53 -21.60 -15.81 21.07
C LEU A 53 -21.45 -15.41 19.60
N VAL A 54 -20.89 -14.23 19.35
CA VAL A 54 -20.62 -13.75 17.99
C VAL A 54 -19.61 -14.68 17.31
N LEU A 55 -18.53 -15.05 18.00
CA LEU A 55 -17.53 -16.00 17.51
C LEU A 55 -18.14 -17.35 17.11
N ASP A 56 -18.93 -17.95 18.00
CA ASP A 56 -19.64 -19.22 17.72
C ASP A 56 -20.58 -19.10 16.51
N GLY A 57 -21.35 -18.03 16.45
CA GLY A 57 -22.25 -17.75 15.34
C GLY A 57 -21.52 -17.65 14.00
N PHE A 58 -20.40 -16.93 13.94
CA PHE A 58 -19.61 -16.81 12.71
C PHE A 58 -18.95 -18.11 12.27
N VAL A 59 -18.50 -18.95 13.20
CA VAL A 59 -18.01 -20.30 12.87
C VAL A 59 -19.12 -21.11 12.17
N LYS A 60 -20.36 -21.00 12.64
CA LYS A 60 -21.52 -21.67 12.02
C LYS A 60 -21.89 -21.06 10.67
N VAL A 61 -21.80 -19.75 10.51
CA VAL A 61 -22.06 -19.06 9.23
C VAL A 61 -21.04 -19.49 8.18
N LEU A 62 -19.74 -19.47 8.50
CA LEU A 62 -18.68 -19.90 7.57
C LEU A 62 -18.86 -21.36 7.14
N LYS A 63 -19.17 -22.28 8.06
CA LYS A 63 -19.45 -23.68 7.71
C LYS A 63 -20.59 -23.80 6.71
N ARG A 64 -21.69 -23.08 6.94
CA ARG A 64 -22.87 -23.10 6.06
C ARG A 64 -22.61 -22.51 4.69
N ILE A 65 -21.81 -21.44 4.58
CA ILE A 65 -21.38 -20.88 3.28
C ILE A 65 -20.63 -21.94 2.46
N HIS A 66 -19.71 -22.68 3.08
CA HIS A 66 -18.98 -23.76 2.41
C HIS A 66 -19.88 -24.92 2.02
N GLU A 67 -20.80 -25.34 2.89
CA GLU A 67 -21.77 -26.41 2.61
C GLU A 67 -22.66 -26.06 1.40
N LEU A 68 -23.14 -24.81 1.30
CA LEU A 68 -23.94 -24.34 0.16
C LEU A 68 -23.13 -24.37 -1.14
N TYR A 69 -21.87 -23.95 -1.10
CA TYR A 69 -20.98 -23.98 -2.26
C TYR A 69 -20.69 -25.41 -2.73
N GLN A 70 -20.51 -26.36 -1.80
CA GLN A 70 -20.23 -27.77 -2.11
C GLN A 70 -21.47 -28.55 -2.58
N THR A 71 -22.65 -28.28 -2.01
CA THR A 71 -23.88 -29.05 -2.26
C THR A 71 -24.67 -28.60 -3.49
N GLY A 72 -24.40 -27.41 -4.05
CA GLY A 72 -24.99 -26.97 -5.31
C GLY A 72 -26.52 -26.97 -5.32
N THR A 73 -27.16 -26.58 -4.23
CA THR A 73 -28.63 -26.57 -4.11
C THR A 73 -29.24 -25.34 -4.78
N CYS A 74 -29.31 -25.39 -6.12
CA CYS A 74 -30.35 -24.81 -6.98
C CYS A 74 -30.08 -25.25 -8.42
N SER A 75 -30.59 -26.42 -8.80
CA SER A 75 -30.92 -26.87 -10.17
C SER A 75 -30.17 -26.21 -11.35
N ALA A 76 -28.85 -26.17 -11.33
CA ALA A 76 -28.00 -25.66 -12.40
C ALA A 76 -26.65 -26.41 -12.37
N PRO A 77 -25.96 -26.59 -13.51
CA PRO A 77 -24.75 -27.40 -13.57
C PRO A 77 -23.68 -26.85 -12.61
N LYS A 78 -22.86 -27.76 -12.09
CA LYS A 78 -21.74 -27.45 -11.17
C LYS A 78 -20.97 -26.21 -11.67
N HIS A 79 -20.92 -25.18 -10.82
CA HIS A 79 -20.22 -23.91 -10.97
C HIS A 79 -20.71 -23.00 -12.12
N GLY A 80 -21.86 -22.37 -11.93
CA GLY A 80 -22.19 -21.14 -12.66
C GLY A 80 -21.42 -19.93 -12.10
N PRO A 81 -20.98 -18.97 -12.94
CA PRO A 81 -20.16 -17.82 -12.52
C PRO A 81 -20.86 -16.92 -11.48
N GLU A 82 -22.20 -16.90 -11.48
CA GLU A 82 -22.99 -16.12 -10.52
C GLU A 82 -22.98 -16.75 -9.11
N LEU A 83 -23.07 -18.07 -9.00
CA LEU A 83 -22.99 -18.77 -7.71
C LEU A 83 -21.61 -18.60 -7.08
N GLU A 84 -20.56 -18.70 -7.90
CA GLU A 84 -19.19 -18.46 -7.48
C GLU A 84 -19.02 -17.01 -6.99
N LYS A 85 -19.46 -16.03 -7.78
CA LYS A 85 -19.44 -14.61 -7.37
C LYS A 85 -20.14 -14.41 -6.03
N ASN A 86 -21.36 -14.92 -5.86
CA ASN A 86 -22.13 -14.77 -4.62
C ASN A 86 -21.45 -15.44 -3.41
N TYR A 87 -20.75 -16.56 -3.61
CA TYR A 87 -19.93 -17.20 -2.57
C TYR A 87 -18.78 -16.28 -2.12
N PHE A 88 -18.01 -15.75 -3.08
CA PHE A 88 -16.92 -14.82 -2.81
C PHE A 88 -17.39 -13.53 -2.12
N ASP A 89 -18.46 -12.91 -2.61
CA ASP A 89 -19.03 -11.69 -2.04
C ASP A 89 -19.48 -11.95 -0.58
N SER A 90 -20.10 -13.11 -0.32
CA SER A 90 -20.49 -13.51 1.04
C SER A 90 -19.30 -13.68 1.99
N LEU A 91 -18.21 -14.30 1.52
CA LEU A 91 -16.98 -14.44 2.31
C LEU A 91 -16.35 -13.08 2.62
N ILE A 92 -16.34 -12.16 1.66
CA ILE A 92 -15.83 -10.79 1.84
C ILE A 92 -16.62 -10.09 2.96
N ILE A 93 -17.95 -10.10 2.90
CA ILE A 93 -18.82 -9.49 3.92
C ILE A 93 -18.58 -10.08 5.31
N VAL A 94 -18.47 -11.41 5.40
CA VAL A 94 -18.22 -12.12 6.65
C VAL A 94 -16.85 -11.78 7.23
N LEU A 95 -15.79 -11.81 6.41
CA LEU A 95 -14.42 -11.52 6.86
C LEU A 95 -14.26 -10.06 7.26
N GLU A 96 -14.87 -9.11 6.55
CA GLU A 96 -14.90 -7.70 6.96
C GLU A 96 -15.60 -7.50 8.31
N THR A 97 -16.71 -8.21 8.53
CA THR A 97 -17.46 -8.11 9.79
C THR A 97 -16.65 -8.73 10.94
N LEU A 98 -16.04 -9.90 10.71
CA LEU A 98 -15.17 -10.55 11.68
C LEU A 98 -13.98 -9.68 12.06
N GLU A 99 -13.29 -9.10 11.07
CA GLU A 99 -12.15 -8.19 11.30
C GLU A 99 -12.54 -7.07 12.25
N LYS A 100 -13.64 -6.36 11.95
CA LYS A 100 -14.15 -5.30 12.83
C LYS A 100 -14.54 -5.80 14.21
N CYS A 101 -15.18 -6.97 14.32
CA CYS A 101 -15.54 -7.57 15.61
C CYS A 101 -14.33 -7.86 16.51
N PHE A 102 -13.18 -8.27 15.93
CA PHE A 102 -11.93 -8.45 16.67
C PHE A 102 -11.24 -7.10 16.95
N SER A 103 -11.18 -6.19 15.98
CA SER A 103 -10.42 -4.94 16.07
C SER A 103 -10.96 -3.94 17.08
N ILE A 104 -12.27 -3.98 17.38
CA ILE A 104 -12.87 -3.09 18.41
C ILE A 104 -12.59 -3.55 19.85
N GLN A 105 -12.08 -4.76 20.04
CA GLN A 105 -11.86 -5.33 21.37
C GLN A 105 -10.59 -4.71 21.97
N PRO A 106 -10.62 -4.26 23.23
CA PRO A 106 -9.40 -3.83 23.90
C PRO A 106 -8.34 -4.95 23.90
N LYS A 107 -7.06 -4.57 23.91
CA LYS A 107 -5.95 -5.55 23.97
C LYS A 107 -6.02 -6.33 25.29
N ASP A 108 -5.88 -7.66 25.18
CA ASP A 108 -5.85 -8.62 26.28
C ASP A 108 -7.09 -8.58 27.21
N SER A 109 -8.27 -8.17 26.71
CA SER A 109 -9.51 -8.06 27.50
C SER A 109 -10.44 -9.27 27.41
N ILE A 110 -10.18 -10.21 26.51
CA ILE A 110 -11.09 -11.33 26.24
C ILE A 110 -10.59 -12.60 26.93
N THR A 111 -11.45 -13.21 27.74
CA THR A 111 -11.23 -14.55 28.32
C THR A 111 -12.30 -15.49 27.80
N LEU A 112 -11.89 -16.61 27.22
CA LEU A 112 -12.78 -17.65 26.70
C LEU A 112 -12.74 -18.90 27.57
N THR A 113 -13.88 -19.54 27.76
CA THR A 113 -14.00 -20.88 28.34
C THR A 113 -13.38 -21.94 27.42
N MET A 114 -13.28 -23.18 27.90
CA MET A 114 -12.69 -24.28 27.11
C MET A 114 -13.48 -24.58 25.82
N GLU A 115 -14.82 -24.53 25.88
CA GLU A 115 -15.68 -24.75 24.71
C GLU A 115 -15.53 -23.62 23.69
N GLU A 116 -15.54 -22.37 24.15
CA GLU A 116 -15.36 -21.20 23.28
C GLU A 116 -13.96 -21.16 22.64
N ASN A 117 -12.94 -21.69 23.31
CA ASN A 117 -11.62 -21.88 22.72
C ASN A 117 -11.62 -22.91 21.57
N ASN A 118 -12.52 -23.89 21.57
CA ASN A 118 -12.65 -24.80 20.42
C ASN A 118 -13.25 -24.07 19.22
N ASN A 119 -14.21 -23.17 19.43
CA ASN A 119 -14.74 -22.31 18.37
C ASN A 119 -13.67 -21.39 17.79
N LEU A 120 -12.81 -20.81 18.64
CA LEU A 120 -11.66 -20.03 18.18
C LEU A 120 -10.71 -20.87 17.32
N LYS A 121 -10.42 -22.11 17.72
CA LYS A 121 -9.58 -23.03 16.92
C LYS A 121 -10.22 -23.38 15.58
N CYS A 122 -11.54 -23.58 15.54
CA CYS A 122 -12.27 -23.79 14.29
C CYS A 122 -12.16 -22.57 13.38
N LEU A 123 -12.40 -21.36 13.91
CA LEU A 123 -12.26 -20.14 13.11
C LEU A 123 -10.83 -19.97 12.59
N LEU A 124 -9.82 -20.17 13.43
CA LEU A 124 -8.42 -20.05 13.02
C LEU A 124 -8.08 -21.01 11.88
N LYS A 125 -8.64 -22.23 11.89
CA LYS A 125 -8.47 -23.19 10.79
C LYS A 125 -9.05 -22.65 9.48
N GLU A 126 -10.26 -22.08 9.51
CA GLU A 126 -10.89 -21.47 8.32
C GLU A 126 -10.05 -20.28 7.79
N ILE A 127 -9.61 -19.39 8.68
CA ILE A 127 -8.75 -18.26 8.30
C ILE A 127 -7.44 -18.73 7.65
N CYS A 128 -6.81 -19.78 8.17
CA CYS A 128 -5.63 -20.39 7.54
C CYS A 128 -5.92 -20.88 6.12
N THR A 129 -7.06 -21.55 5.90
CA THR A 129 -7.46 -22.02 4.56
C THR A 129 -7.54 -20.87 3.56
N PHE A 130 -8.13 -19.74 3.96
CA PHE A 130 -8.23 -18.54 3.13
C PHE A 130 -6.88 -17.88 2.80
N LEU A 131 -5.92 -17.95 3.73
CA LEU A 131 -4.57 -17.40 3.51
C LEU A 131 -3.75 -18.22 2.51
N VAL A 132 -3.96 -19.53 2.51
CA VAL A 132 -3.25 -20.49 1.66
C VAL A 132 -3.85 -20.52 0.25
N ALA A 133 -5.17 -20.39 0.14
CA ALA A 133 -5.92 -20.33 -1.12
C ALA A 133 -5.64 -21.48 -2.11
N LYS A 134 -5.19 -22.65 -1.63
CA LYS A 134 -4.84 -23.82 -2.46
C LYS A 134 -6.03 -24.36 -3.27
N ASP A 135 -7.24 -24.25 -2.71
CA ASP A 135 -8.47 -24.80 -3.31
C ASP A 135 -9.28 -23.75 -4.09
N MET A 136 -8.72 -22.55 -4.30
CA MET A 136 -9.41 -21.42 -4.94
C MET A 136 -8.78 -21.09 -6.29
N PRO A 137 -9.56 -20.80 -7.35
CA PRO A 137 -9.02 -20.50 -8.67
C PRO A 137 -8.14 -19.24 -8.64
N SER A 138 -6.85 -19.40 -8.96
CA SER A 138 -5.81 -18.36 -8.82
C SER A 138 -6.08 -17.07 -9.60
N ASP A 139 -6.88 -17.16 -10.66
CA ASP A 139 -7.13 -16.05 -11.59
C ASP A 139 -8.34 -15.20 -11.19
N ASN A 140 -9.04 -15.56 -10.09
CA ASN A 140 -10.20 -14.82 -9.61
C ASN A 140 -9.77 -13.66 -8.68
N PRO A 141 -10.06 -12.38 -9.01
CA PRO A 141 -9.63 -11.22 -8.21
C PRO A 141 -10.17 -11.25 -6.77
N ASN A 142 -11.29 -11.92 -6.53
CA ASN A 142 -11.87 -12.07 -5.19
C ASN A 142 -11.00 -12.93 -4.27
N VAL A 143 -10.15 -13.83 -4.80
CA VAL A 143 -9.22 -14.64 -4.00
C VAL A 143 -8.18 -13.75 -3.32
N HIS A 144 -7.66 -12.76 -4.04
CA HIS A 144 -6.73 -11.79 -3.46
C HIS A 144 -7.40 -10.96 -2.36
N ALA A 145 -8.63 -10.50 -2.59
CA ALA A 145 -9.40 -9.75 -1.58
C ALA A 145 -9.65 -10.58 -0.31
N ILE A 146 -10.04 -11.86 -0.47
CA ILE A 146 -10.21 -12.80 0.65
C ILE A 146 -8.90 -13.00 1.41
N LYS A 147 -7.77 -13.25 0.72
CA LYS A 147 -6.48 -13.42 1.38
C LYS A 147 -6.08 -12.19 2.18
N GLN A 148 -6.31 -10.99 1.62
CA GLN A 148 -6.05 -9.73 2.31
C GLN A 148 -6.94 -9.57 3.54
N LEU A 149 -8.24 -9.82 3.44
CA LEU A 149 -9.16 -9.73 4.58
C LEU A 149 -8.86 -10.79 5.65
N ALA A 150 -8.59 -12.03 5.26
CA ALA A 150 -8.18 -13.10 6.17
C ALA A 150 -6.91 -12.74 6.95
N SER A 151 -5.94 -12.08 6.30
CA SER A 151 -4.72 -11.59 6.98
C SER A 151 -5.04 -10.52 8.03
N LYS A 152 -5.99 -9.62 7.75
CA LYS A 152 -6.45 -8.61 8.72
C LYS A 152 -7.21 -9.23 9.88
N VAL A 153 -8.07 -10.22 9.61
CA VAL A 153 -8.77 -10.98 10.66
C VAL A 153 -7.75 -11.69 11.55
N LEU A 154 -6.74 -12.35 10.98
CA LEU A 154 -5.69 -13.02 11.75
C LEU A 154 -4.89 -12.04 12.60
N PHE A 155 -4.54 -10.87 12.05
CA PHE A 155 -3.87 -9.80 12.78
C PHE A 155 -4.70 -9.34 13.98
N ALA A 156 -5.98 -8.98 13.75
CA ALA A 156 -6.89 -8.53 14.81
C ALA A 156 -7.13 -9.62 15.87
N LEU A 157 -7.31 -10.88 15.46
CA LEU A 157 -7.45 -12.04 16.34
C LEU A 157 -6.22 -12.21 17.24
N SER A 158 -5.02 -12.11 16.67
CA SER A 158 -3.77 -12.32 17.40
C SER A 158 -3.49 -11.27 18.49
N VAL A 159 -4.18 -10.11 18.47
CA VAL A 159 -4.09 -9.10 19.53
C VAL A 159 -4.47 -9.71 20.89
N ASN A 160 -5.62 -10.38 20.95
CA ASN A 160 -6.16 -11.01 22.17
C ASN A 160 -5.83 -12.50 22.30
N PHE A 161 -5.56 -13.19 21.18
CA PHE A 161 -5.41 -14.65 21.15
C PHE A 161 -4.05 -15.11 20.63
N PHE A 162 -2.99 -14.33 20.90
CA PHE A 162 -1.63 -14.64 20.46
C PHE A 162 -1.21 -16.08 20.76
N ASN A 163 -1.45 -16.58 21.97
CA ASN A 163 -1.04 -17.94 22.36
C ASN A 163 -1.71 -19.03 21.50
N ALA A 164 -2.96 -18.85 21.07
CA ALA A 164 -3.62 -19.81 20.20
C ALA A 164 -2.94 -19.89 18.83
N VAL A 165 -2.59 -18.74 18.25
CA VAL A 165 -1.90 -18.67 16.96
C VAL A 165 -0.44 -19.14 17.08
N PHE A 166 0.26 -18.71 18.13
CA PHE A 166 1.63 -19.12 18.42
C PHE A 166 1.73 -20.64 18.59
N ASN A 167 0.82 -21.26 19.34
CA ASN A 167 0.82 -22.72 19.53
C ASN A 167 0.59 -23.47 18.22
N ARG A 168 -0.23 -22.92 17.31
CA ARG A 168 -0.42 -23.49 15.97
C ARG A 168 0.87 -23.42 15.15
N ILE A 169 1.54 -22.26 15.14
CA ILE A 169 2.83 -22.07 14.46
C ILE A 169 3.89 -23.02 15.03
N SER A 170 4.05 -23.07 16.36
CA SER A 170 5.00 -23.95 17.04
C SER A 170 4.73 -25.42 16.75
N SER A 171 3.45 -25.84 16.78
CA SER A 171 3.06 -27.21 16.42
C SER A 171 3.44 -27.55 14.97
N LYS A 172 3.26 -26.60 14.04
CA LYS A 172 3.67 -26.81 12.64
C LYS A 172 5.19 -26.91 12.49
N LEU A 173 5.94 -26.05 13.16
CA LEU A 173 7.41 -26.12 13.14
C LEU A 173 7.92 -27.45 13.72
N GLN A 174 7.26 -27.94 14.78
CA GLN A 174 7.56 -29.24 15.37
C GLN A 174 7.25 -30.40 14.41
N GLU A 175 6.08 -30.37 13.75
CA GLU A 175 5.70 -31.35 12.73
C GLU A 175 6.77 -31.43 11.62
N LEU A 176 7.14 -30.27 11.06
CA LEU A 176 8.11 -30.14 9.98
C LEU A 176 9.53 -30.55 10.39
N ALA A 177 9.92 -30.32 11.64
CA ALA A 177 11.21 -30.76 12.17
C ALA A 177 11.36 -32.29 12.23
N SER A 178 10.23 -33.01 12.29
CA SER A 178 10.19 -34.48 12.32
C SER A 178 9.65 -35.12 11.04
N CYS A 179 9.35 -34.31 10.01
CA CYS A 179 8.61 -34.78 8.85
C CYS A 179 9.51 -35.53 7.85
N PRO A 180 9.20 -36.81 7.53
CA PRO A 180 9.96 -37.55 6.53
C PRO A 180 9.62 -37.12 5.10
N ASP A 181 8.42 -36.56 4.85
CA ASP A 181 7.92 -36.17 3.53
C ASP A 181 8.82 -35.13 2.85
N GLU A 182 9.09 -35.31 1.55
CA GLU A 182 9.89 -34.42 0.73
C GLU A 182 9.16 -33.12 0.36
N ASN A 183 7.81 -33.12 0.32
CA ASN A 183 6.99 -31.94 -0.01
C ASN A 183 5.96 -31.61 1.08
N PRO A 184 6.37 -31.30 2.31
CA PRO A 184 5.44 -31.02 3.39
C PRO A 184 4.79 -29.64 3.24
N ASP A 185 3.62 -29.46 3.86
CA ASP A 185 2.90 -28.19 3.84
C ASP A 185 3.57 -27.14 4.75
N PHE A 186 3.97 -25.99 4.21
CA PHE A 186 4.60 -24.90 4.96
C PHE A 186 3.65 -23.76 5.34
N SER A 187 2.38 -23.88 4.98
CA SER A 187 1.37 -22.82 5.06
C SER A 187 1.28 -22.13 6.42
N ASP A 188 1.29 -22.89 7.52
CA ASP A 188 1.14 -22.29 8.86
C ASP A 188 2.40 -21.51 9.32
N ILE A 189 3.55 -21.66 8.65
CA ILE A 189 4.73 -20.79 8.89
C ILE A 189 4.42 -19.36 8.44
N GLU A 190 3.67 -19.20 7.33
CA GLU A 190 3.31 -17.90 6.79
C GLU A 190 2.46 -17.06 7.76
N LEU A 191 1.79 -17.68 8.74
CA LEU A 191 1.03 -16.97 9.77
C LEU A 191 1.89 -15.97 10.54
N ILE A 192 3.18 -16.27 10.73
CA ILE A 192 4.14 -15.40 11.42
C ILE A 192 4.13 -13.98 10.81
N GLN A 193 3.93 -13.85 9.49
CA GLN A 193 3.97 -12.54 8.82
C GLN A 193 2.69 -11.70 9.02
N TYR A 194 1.61 -12.31 9.52
CA TYR A 194 0.27 -11.71 9.57
C TYR A 194 -0.23 -11.46 11.00
N ILE A 195 0.55 -11.82 12.02
CA ILE A 195 0.15 -11.65 13.42
C ILE A 195 0.66 -10.34 14.02
N ASN A 196 -0.11 -9.81 14.95
CA ASN A 196 0.23 -8.68 15.80
C ASN A 196 1.17 -9.14 16.91
N VAL A 197 2.40 -8.62 16.88
CA VAL A 197 3.45 -8.91 17.86
C VAL A 197 3.97 -7.59 18.42
N ASP A 198 4.12 -7.51 19.74
CA ASP A 198 4.95 -6.53 20.42
C ASP A 198 6.37 -7.11 20.61
N VAL A 199 7.29 -6.33 21.19
CA VAL A 199 8.68 -6.77 21.40
C VAL A 199 8.78 -8.11 22.16
N SER A 200 7.89 -8.38 23.13
CA SER A 200 7.90 -9.62 23.91
C SER A 200 7.44 -10.82 23.08
N ARG A 201 6.33 -10.66 22.34
CA ARG A 201 5.79 -11.70 21.44
C ARG A 201 6.77 -12.00 20.30
N LEU A 202 7.47 -10.98 19.78
CA LEU A 202 8.53 -11.16 18.77
C LEU A 202 9.72 -11.95 19.33
N SER A 203 10.19 -11.64 20.54
CA SER A 203 11.25 -12.42 21.21
C SER A 203 10.84 -13.90 21.37
N ARG A 204 9.58 -14.18 21.73
CA ARG A 204 9.07 -15.56 21.82
C ARG A 204 9.11 -16.30 20.48
N LEU A 205 8.77 -15.62 19.37
CA LEU A 205 8.90 -16.20 18.03
C LEU A 205 10.35 -16.50 17.67
N PHE A 206 11.29 -15.62 18.03
CA PHE A 206 12.72 -15.87 17.79
C PHE A 206 13.21 -17.08 18.58
N VAL A 207 12.85 -17.22 19.85
CA VAL A 207 13.20 -18.40 20.66
C VAL A 207 12.68 -19.68 20.01
N GLU A 208 11.42 -19.69 19.57
CA GLU A 208 10.83 -20.85 18.89
C GLU A 208 11.58 -21.17 17.59
N ALA A 209 11.82 -20.15 16.75
CA ALA A 209 12.55 -20.30 15.50
C ALA A 209 13.97 -20.83 15.72
N ILE A 210 14.73 -20.28 16.67
CA ILE A 210 16.09 -20.71 17.04
C ILE A 210 16.07 -22.20 17.42
N SER A 211 15.09 -22.62 18.22
CA SER A 211 15.01 -24.01 18.70
C SER A 211 14.75 -25.03 17.60
N LYS A 212 14.03 -24.64 16.53
CA LYS A 212 13.62 -25.54 15.45
C LYS A 212 14.46 -25.41 14.17
N PHE A 213 15.11 -24.27 13.93
CA PHE A 213 15.70 -23.93 12.63
C PHE A 213 16.59 -25.04 12.07
N ARG A 214 17.52 -25.58 12.88
CA ARG A 214 18.48 -26.60 12.43
C ARG A 214 17.82 -27.95 12.08
N LEU A 215 16.61 -28.19 12.55
CA LEU A 215 15.85 -29.43 12.31
C LEU A 215 15.01 -29.37 11.03
N LEU A 216 14.79 -28.16 10.49
CA LEU A 216 13.94 -27.97 9.32
C LEU A 216 14.66 -28.31 8.00
N LYS A 217 13.87 -28.68 6.98
CA LYS A 217 14.34 -28.82 5.59
C LYS A 217 14.57 -27.45 4.95
N LYS A 218 15.36 -27.41 3.87
CA LYS A 218 15.81 -26.17 3.20
C LYS A 218 14.67 -25.25 2.72
N THR A 219 13.58 -25.81 2.22
CA THR A 219 12.39 -25.05 1.78
C THR A 219 11.69 -24.36 2.95
N ALA A 220 11.56 -25.05 4.09
CA ALA A 220 11.04 -24.46 5.33
C ALA A 220 11.95 -23.35 5.88
N HIS A 221 13.29 -23.46 5.74
CA HIS A 221 14.20 -22.39 6.15
C HIS A 221 13.88 -21.06 5.46
N LEU A 222 13.71 -21.08 4.13
CA LEU A 222 13.44 -19.85 3.37
C LEU A 222 12.08 -19.24 3.72
N MET A 223 11.06 -20.07 3.91
CA MET A 223 9.74 -19.61 4.36
C MET A 223 9.79 -18.99 5.75
N LEU A 224 10.51 -19.62 6.69
CA LEU A 224 10.67 -19.12 8.05
C LEU A 224 11.45 -17.80 8.06
N VAL A 225 12.56 -17.70 7.32
CA VAL A 225 13.35 -16.47 7.17
C VAL A 225 12.48 -15.32 6.65
N THR A 226 11.74 -15.55 5.57
CA THR A 226 10.88 -14.53 4.96
C THR A 226 9.77 -14.09 5.92
N SER A 227 9.17 -15.05 6.64
CA SER A 227 8.06 -14.77 7.55
C SER A 227 8.53 -14.02 8.80
N LEU A 228 9.67 -14.39 9.37
CA LEU A 228 10.30 -13.67 10.49
C LEU A 228 10.66 -12.23 10.11
N GLU A 229 11.22 -12.03 8.92
CA GLU A 229 11.56 -10.68 8.46
C GLU A 229 10.31 -9.80 8.33
N LYS A 230 9.24 -10.34 7.74
CA LYS A 230 7.96 -9.63 7.63
C LYS A 230 7.32 -9.38 9.00
N ALA A 231 7.49 -10.27 9.97
CA ALA A 231 7.04 -10.03 11.34
C ALA A 231 7.77 -8.85 12.00
N ILE A 232 9.09 -8.70 11.77
CA ILE A 232 9.85 -7.52 12.23
C ILE A 232 9.28 -6.25 11.61
N TRP A 233 9.04 -6.24 10.29
CA TRP A 233 8.44 -5.08 9.62
C TRP A 233 7.04 -4.77 10.12
N ASN A 234 6.19 -5.78 10.29
CA ASN A 234 4.84 -5.61 10.81
C ASN A 234 4.86 -5.03 12.24
N TRP A 235 5.77 -5.50 13.10
CA TRP A 235 5.99 -4.92 14.42
C TRP A 235 6.40 -3.45 14.34
N MET A 236 7.37 -3.10 13.50
CA MET A 236 7.83 -1.72 13.33
C MET A 236 6.74 -0.80 12.78
N ASP A 237 5.92 -1.28 11.85
CA ASP A 237 4.80 -0.52 11.28
C ASP A 237 3.66 -0.33 12.28
N THR A 238 3.41 -1.34 13.13
CA THR A 238 2.33 -1.32 14.14
C THR A 238 2.72 -0.55 15.40
N TYR A 239 3.94 -0.77 15.90
CA TYR A 239 4.46 -0.23 17.15
C TYR A 239 5.79 0.51 16.94
N PRO A 240 5.83 1.56 16.09
CA PRO A 240 7.07 2.26 15.72
C PRO A 240 7.79 2.88 16.92
N TYR A 241 7.05 3.26 17.97
CA TYR A 241 7.61 3.81 19.20
C TYR A 241 8.31 2.74 20.07
N GLU A 242 7.86 1.48 20.06
CA GLU A 242 8.57 0.39 20.75
C GLU A 242 9.95 0.17 20.10
N PHE A 243 10.02 0.20 18.77
CA PHE A 243 11.28 0.11 18.05
C PHE A 243 12.19 1.31 18.33
N ALA A 244 11.66 2.54 18.28
CA ALA A 244 12.42 3.74 18.60
C ALA A 244 12.97 3.72 20.04
N GLU A 245 12.20 3.15 20.97
CA GLU A 245 12.60 2.99 22.36
C GLU A 245 13.66 1.89 22.54
N LEU A 246 13.55 0.76 21.83
CA LEU A 246 14.56 -0.30 21.81
C LEU A 246 15.94 0.21 21.42
N GLN A 247 16.01 1.19 20.51
CA GLN A 247 17.28 1.80 20.10
C GLN A 247 17.94 2.64 21.20
N LYS A 248 17.15 3.21 22.12
CA LYS A 248 17.65 4.02 23.25
C LYS A 248 17.92 3.18 24.49
N ASN A 249 17.02 2.23 24.76
CA ASN A 249 17.03 1.33 25.89
C ASN A 249 17.09 -0.11 25.36
N PRO A 250 18.30 -0.62 25.04
CA PRO A 250 18.47 -1.95 24.47
C PRO A 250 17.92 -3.04 25.38
N ASN A 251 17.16 -3.97 24.79
CA ASN A 251 16.63 -5.14 25.47
C ASN A 251 17.60 -6.33 25.32
N GLU A 252 18.11 -6.85 26.44
CA GLU A 252 19.14 -7.90 26.44
C GLU A 252 18.62 -9.25 25.92
N ASP A 253 17.37 -9.61 26.24
CA ASP A 253 16.75 -10.86 25.77
C ASP A 253 16.55 -10.84 24.25
N MET A 254 16.05 -9.71 23.73
CA MET A 254 15.91 -9.49 22.29
C MET A 254 17.27 -9.55 21.60
N ALA A 255 18.28 -8.84 22.12
CA ALA A 255 19.63 -8.84 21.56
C ALA A 255 20.22 -10.26 21.53
N LYS A 256 20.07 -11.02 22.63
CA LYS A 256 20.54 -12.41 22.72
C LYS A 256 19.86 -13.30 21.67
N CYS A 257 18.54 -13.18 21.51
CA CYS A 257 17.81 -13.94 20.49
C CYS A 257 18.26 -13.54 19.07
N ALA A 258 18.39 -12.25 18.81
CA ALA A 258 18.80 -11.73 17.51
C ALA A 258 20.22 -12.18 17.13
N GLU A 259 21.16 -12.14 18.08
CA GLU A 259 22.52 -12.65 17.89
C GLU A 259 22.55 -14.15 17.58
N GLN A 260 21.83 -14.96 18.36
CA GLN A 260 21.78 -16.41 18.17
C GLN A 260 21.18 -16.78 16.82
N LEU A 261 20.09 -16.12 16.44
CA LEU A 261 19.46 -16.33 15.14
C LEU A 261 20.39 -15.86 14.01
N PHE A 262 21.09 -14.74 14.16
CA PHE A 262 22.10 -14.30 13.19
C PHE A 262 23.16 -15.38 12.97
N ASP A 263 23.71 -15.95 14.04
CA ASP A 263 24.79 -16.94 13.95
C ASP A 263 24.30 -18.25 13.29
N ILE A 264 23.03 -18.62 13.50
CA ILE A 264 22.38 -19.73 12.80
C ILE A 264 22.23 -19.44 11.30
N LEU A 265 21.81 -18.23 10.93
CA LEU A 265 21.65 -17.82 9.53
C LEU A 265 22.99 -17.69 8.81
N ASP A 266 24.02 -17.22 9.49
CA ASP A 266 25.38 -17.12 8.97
C ASP A 266 25.93 -18.51 8.61
N ALA A 267 25.78 -19.48 9.53
CA ALA A 267 26.17 -20.87 9.28
C ALA A 267 25.35 -21.53 8.16
N PHE A 268 24.06 -21.21 8.03
CA PHE A 268 23.23 -21.66 6.91
C PHE A 268 23.70 -21.07 5.56
N GLY A 269 24.14 -19.81 5.59
CA GLY A 269 24.59 -19.03 4.45
C GLY A 269 25.93 -19.47 3.85
N ASP A 270 26.69 -20.38 4.46
CA ASP A 270 27.96 -20.87 3.89
C ASP A 270 27.78 -21.66 2.57
N ASN A 271 26.55 -22.08 2.27
CA ASN A 271 26.19 -22.60 0.95
C ASN A 271 25.99 -21.45 -0.06
N LYS A 272 26.72 -21.48 -1.20
CA LYS A 272 26.74 -20.40 -2.23
C LYS A 272 25.37 -19.84 -2.67
N LYS A 273 24.29 -20.64 -2.65
CA LYS A 273 22.92 -20.21 -3.01
C LYS A 273 22.08 -19.70 -1.84
N GLY A 274 22.39 -20.07 -0.60
CA GLY A 274 21.60 -19.69 0.60
C GLY A 274 22.02 -18.36 1.21
N ARG A 275 23.28 -17.94 0.98
CA ARG A 275 23.88 -16.75 1.57
C ARG A 275 23.07 -15.47 1.33
N SER A 276 22.75 -15.16 0.08
CA SER A 276 22.05 -13.92 -0.29
C SER A 276 20.60 -13.86 0.20
N ALA A 277 19.95 -15.01 0.40
CA ALA A 277 18.54 -15.08 0.80
C ALA A 277 18.31 -14.66 2.26
N VAL A 278 19.34 -14.71 3.11
CA VAL A 278 19.22 -14.43 4.55
C VAL A 278 19.76 -13.05 4.96
N TRP A 279 20.52 -12.38 4.10
CA TRP A 279 21.17 -11.09 4.39
C TRP A 279 20.20 -10.01 4.88
N SER A 280 19.03 -9.99 4.25
CA SER A 280 17.95 -9.09 4.60
C SER A 280 17.47 -9.27 6.04
N LEU A 281 17.28 -10.52 6.50
CA LEU A 281 16.94 -10.79 7.90
C LEU A 281 18.14 -10.52 8.81
N GLN A 282 19.35 -10.91 8.41
CA GLN A 282 20.57 -10.69 9.19
C GLN A 282 20.81 -9.21 9.55
N ILE A 283 20.61 -8.27 8.61
CA ILE A 283 20.76 -6.84 8.92
C ILE A 283 19.68 -6.37 9.89
N MET A 284 18.43 -6.85 9.74
CA MET A 284 17.36 -6.50 10.68
C MET A 284 17.68 -7.01 12.09
N LEU A 285 18.21 -8.23 12.23
CA LEU A 285 18.63 -8.77 13.53
C LEU A 285 19.74 -7.94 14.18
N LEU A 286 20.71 -7.44 13.41
CA LEU A 286 21.74 -6.54 13.95
C LEU A 286 21.14 -5.21 14.45
N ILE A 287 20.16 -4.66 13.74
CA ILE A 287 19.45 -3.44 14.16
C ILE A 287 18.66 -3.67 15.46
N LEU A 288 18.15 -4.89 15.69
CA LEU A 288 17.50 -5.28 16.94
C LEU A 288 18.47 -5.52 18.10
N ALA A 289 19.78 -5.48 17.87
CA ALA A 289 20.83 -5.60 18.88
C ALA A 289 21.75 -4.36 18.88
N PRO A 290 21.28 -3.17 19.32
CA PRO A 290 22.00 -1.90 19.15
C PRO A 290 23.43 -1.89 19.70
N LYS A 291 23.66 -2.50 20.88
CA LYS A 291 25.00 -2.59 21.50
C LYS A 291 26.00 -3.39 20.65
N VAL A 292 25.53 -4.46 20.01
CA VAL A 292 26.36 -5.29 19.11
C VAL A 292 26.68 -4.51 17.83
N LEU A 293 25.68 -3.83 17.27
CA LEU A 293 25.87 -2.98 16.11
C LEU A 293 26.84 -1.82 16.40
N GLU A 294 26.73 -1.21 17.58
CA GLU A 294 27.62 -0.15 18.06
C GLU A 294 29.07 -0.59 18.08
N GLU A 295 29.35 -1.74 18.70
CA GLU A 295 30.70 -2.31 18.74
C GLU A 295 31.26 -2.58 17.34
N ILE A 296 30.45 -3.14 16.44
CA ILE A 296 30.86 -3.46 15.07
C ILE A 296 31.20 -2.19 14.28
N VAL A 297 30.36 -1.16 14.33
CA VAL A 297 30.56 0.07 13.56
C VAL A 297 31.70 0.91 14.13
N ASN A 298 31.83 0.99 15.47
CA ASN A 298 32.94 1.71 16.10
C ASN A 298 34.30 1.07 15.79
N ALA A 299 34.34 -0.24 15.49
CA ALA A 299 35.56 -0.92 15.06
C ALA A 299 36.12 -0.38 13.74
N ASP A 300 35.28 0.18 12.87
CA ASP A 300 35.76 0.85 11.64
C ASP A 300 36.53 2.15 11.96
N SER A 301 36.33 2.72 13.15
CA SER A 301 37.09 3.87 13.67
C SER A 301 38.29 3.48 14.54
N GLY A 302 38.65 2.19 14.56
CA GLY A 302 39.80 1.68 15.31
C GLY A 302 39.50 1.20 16.74
N ALA A 303 38.23 1.17 17.16
CA ALA A 303 37.85 0.58 18.44
C ALA A 303 38.04 -0.96 18.43
N PRO A 304 38.29 -1.58 19.59
CA PRO A 304 38.37 -3.04 19.67
C PRO A 304 37.02 -3.68 19.36
N CYS A 305 37.04 -4.76 18.57
CA CYS A 305 35.88 -5.60 18.26
C CYS A 305 36.09 -6.99 18.85
N SER A 306 35.13 -7.48 19.61
CA SER A 306 35.15 -8.81 20.20
C SER A 306 35.26 -9.88 19.11
N PRO A 307 36.09 -10.93 19.30
CA PRO A 307 36.16 -12.05 18.37
C PRO A 307 34.79 -12.69 18.07
N ARG A 308 33.86 -12.64 19.05
CA ARG A 308 32.47 -13.12 18.88
C ARG A 308 31.69 -12.33 17.82
N HIS A 309 32.01 -11.06 17.60
CA HIS A 309 31.35 -10.18 16.63
C HIS A 309 32.08 -10.10 15.28
N SER A 310 33.24 -10.75 15.13
CA SER A 310 34.05 -10.70 13.91
C SER A 310 33.28 -11.12 12.65
N LYS A 311 32.46 -12.19 12.71
CA LYS A 311 31.65 -12.63 11.56
C LYS A 311 30.56 -11.63 11.20
N LYS A 312 29.92 -11.03 12.21
CA LYS A 312 28.89 -9.98 12.04
C LYS A 312 29.49 -8.71 11.40
N LYS A 313 30.72 -8.34 11.79
CA LYS A 313 31.50 -7.28 11.13
C LYS A 313 31.82 -7.63 9.68
N MET A 314 32.36 -8.83 9.41
CA MET A 314 32.66 -9.28 8.05
C MET A 314 31.43 -9.28 7.14
N PHE A 315 30.25 -9.61 7.68
CA PHE A 315 28.99 -9.51 6.97
C PHE A 315 28.69 -8.07 6.53
N ILE A 316 28.81 -7.08 7.42
CA ILE A 316 28.65 -5.66 7.07
C ILE A 316 29.70 -5.21 6.04
N ASP A 317 30.96 -5.58 6.22
CA ASP A 317 32.05 -5.24 5.29
C ASP A 317 31.80 -5.80 3.89
N ASN A 318 31.26 -7.03 3.81
CA ASN A 318 30.87 -7.66 2.54
C ASN A 318 29.71 -6.92 1.86
N ILE A 319 28.71 -6.45 2.61
CA ILE A 319 27.61 -5.65 2.06
C ILE A 319 28.14 -4.35 1.46
N LYS A 320 28.96 -3.60 2.22
CA LYS A 320 29.61 -2.35 1.76
C LYS A 320 30.39 -2.58 0.47
N LYS A 321 31.18 -3.66 0.41
CA LYS A 321 31.95 -4.02 -0.78
C LYS A 321 31.08 -4.37 -2.00
N CYS A 322 29.91 -5.00 -1.80
CA CYS A 322 29.05 -5.44 -2.89
C CYS A 322 28.26 -4.31 -3.57
N ILE A 323 27.97 -3.22 -2.85
CA ILE A 323 27.30 -2.03 -3.42
C ILE A 323 28.28 -1.01 -4.02
N SER A 324 29.56 -1.12 -3.69
CA SER A 324 30.63 -0.30 -4.27
C SER A 324 30.71 -0.46 -5.80
N PRO A 325 31.13 0.56 -6.56
CA PRO A 325 31.21 0.52 -8.03
C PRO A 325 32.03 -0.65 -8.60
N HIS A 326 32.92 -1.26 -7.80
CA HIS A 326 33.78 -2.39 -8.16
C HIS A 326 33.24 -3.77 -7.69
N GLY A 327 31.93 -3.91 -7.50
CA GLY A 327 31.30 -5.18 -7.12
C GLY A 327 31.50 -6.29 -8.16
N ASN A 328 32.09 -7.41 -7.74
CA ASN A 328 32.47 -8.52 -8.65
C ASN A 328 31.35 -9.54 -8.93
N SER A 329 30.23 -9.51 -8.19
CA SER A 329 29.15 -10.51 -8.30
C SER A 329 27.78 -9.86 -8.37
N LYS A 330 27.09 -10.01 -9.50
CA LYS A 330 25.75 -9.45 -9.75
C LYS A 330 24.75 -9.88 -8.66
N GLN A 331 24.66 -11.18 -8.37
CA GLN A 331 23.71 -11.72 -7.38
C GLN A 331 23.96 -11.17 -5.97
N LEU A 332 25.22 -11.00 -5.58
CA LEU A 332 25.55 -10.44 -4.25
C LEU A 332 25.29 -8.94 -4.20
N THR A 333 25.55 -8.19 -5.29
CA THR A 333 25.17 -6.78 -5.40
C THR A 333 23.67 -6.59 -5.31
N GLU A 334 22.87 -7.44 -5.96
CA GLU A 334 21.41 -7.43 -5.88
C GLU A 334 20.90 -7.67 -4.45
N ALA A 335 21.47 -8.67 -3.76
CA ALA A 335 21.14 -8.96 -2.37
C ALA A 335 21.59 -7.84 -1.41
N ALA A 336 22.77 -7.27 -1.64
CA ALA A 336 23.29 -6.15 -0.88
C ALA A 336 22.40 -4.91 -1.04
N ALA A 337 21.92 -4.62 -2.25
CA ALA A 337 21.00 -3.50 -2.52
C ALA A 337 19.70 -3.65 -1.71
N VAL A 338 19.07 -4.83 -1.74
CA VAL A 338 17.87 -5.12 -0.92
C VAL A 338 18.13 -4.91 0.56
N THR A 339 19.25 -5.44 1.04
CA THR A 339 19.66 -5.36 2.46
C THR A 339 19.92 -3.92 2.89
N CYS A 340 20.59 -3.12 2.04
CA CYS A 340 20.90 -1.72 2.29
C CYS A 340 19.66 -0.83 2.29
N VAL A 341 18.71 -1.04 1.39
CA VAL A 341 17.43 -0.30 1.40
C VAL A 341 16.65 -0.59 2.68
N LYS A 342 16.62 -1.85 3.12
CA LYS A 342 15.97 -2.24 4.38
C LYS A 342 16.62 -1.58 5.59
N LEU A 343 17.95 -1.54 5.65
CA LEU A 343 18.69 -0.78 6.66
C LEU A 343 18.33 0.72 6.63
N CYS A 344 18.32 1.34 5.44
CA CYS A 344 17.92 2.75 5.30
C CYS A 344 16.48 2.97 5.80
N LYS A 345 15.54 2.13 5.38
CA LYS A 345 14.14 2.20 5.79
C LYS A 345 13.98 2.04 7.30
N ALA A 346 14.64 1.05 7.90
CA ALA A 346 14.60 0.81 9.33
C ALA A 346 15.13 2.02 10.13
N SER A 347 16.20 2.66 9.65
CA SER A 347 16.73 3.87 10.29
C SER A 347 15.73 5.04 10.35
N THR A 348 14.74 5.08 9.45
CA THR A 348 13.71 6.12 9.48
C THR A 348 12.76 6.01 10.69
N TYR A 349 12.66 4.82 11.30
CA TYR A 349 11.86 4.60 12.52
C TYR A 349 12.64 4.98 13.79
N ILE A 350 13.89 5.41 13.65
CA ILE A 350 14.69 5.99 14.72
C ILE A 350 14.51 7.50 14.68
N LYS A 351 14.32 8.14 15.84
CA LYS A 351 14.15 9.59 15.92
C LYS A 351 15.44 10.28 15.47
N VAL A 352 15.37 11.06 14.38
CA VAL A 352 16.50 11.72 13.68
C VAL A 352 17.35 12.65 14.59
N LEU A 353 16.83 13.06 15.75
CA LEU A 353 17.52 13.93 16.71
C LEU A 353 18.61 13.21 17.54
N ASP A 354 18.87 11.93 17.28
CA ASP A 354 20.02 11.21 17.84
C ASP A 354 21.07 10.93 16.73
N PRO A 355 21.85 11.95 16.31
CA PRO A 355 22.85 11.79 15.26
C PRO A 355 23.98 10.84 15.64
N ASN A 356 24.12 10.52 16.93
CA ASN A 356 25.10 9.58 17.44
C ASN A 356 24.59 8.13 17.40
N ASN A 357 23.33 7.90 17.04
CA ASN A 357 22.83 6.54 16.89
C ASN A 357 23.62 5.81 15.79
N VAL A 358 24.23 4.70 16.18
CA VAL A 358 25.16 3.96 15.34
C VAL A 358 24.55 3.44 14.04
N THR A 359 23.22 3.21 14.02
CA THR A 359 22.50 2.83 12.80
C THR A 359 22.60 3.94 11.74
N PHE A 360 22.51 5.21 12.13
CA PHE A 360 22.69 6.32 11.20
C PHE A 360 24.12 6.39 10.69
N VAL A 361 25.14 6.19 11.53
CA VAL A 361 26.54 6.15 11.11
C VAL A 361 26.74 5.08 10.03
N LEU A 362 26.20 3.88 10.24
CA LEU A 362 26.25 2.81 9.24
C LEU A 362 25.53 3.20 7.95
N VAL A 363 24.31 3.75 8.04
CA VAL A 363 23.55 4.23 6.87
C VAL A 363 24.33 5.30 6.10
N GLN A 364 24.96 6.27 6.78
CA GLN A 364 25.76 7.29 6.12
C GLN A 364 26.91 6.71 5.30
N SER A 365 27.53 5.62 5.79
CA SER A 365 28.64 4.96 5.10
C SER A 365 28.24 4.27 3.78
N ILE A 366 26.96 3.91 3.61
CA ILE A 366 26.46 3.17 2.43
C ILE A 366 25.58 3.99 1.49
N LEU A 367 25.01 5.12 1.97
CA LEU A 367 23.89 5.79 1.29
C LEU A 367 24.27 6.33 -0.10
N ASN A 368 25.49 6.84 -0.26
CA ASN A 368 25.94 7.40 -1.54
C ASN A 368 26.13 6.30 -2.61
N ASP A 369 26.78 5.20 -2.25
CA ASP A 369 26.96 4.05 -3.15
C ASP A 369 25.62 3.42 -3.52
N LEU A 370 24.71 3.28 -2.55
CA LEU A 370 23.36 2.76 -2.80
C LEU A 370 22.56 3.65 -3.76
N LYS A 371 22.63 4.98 -3.60
CA LYS A 371 22.00 5.93 -4.54
C LYS A 371 22.58 5.80 -5.94
N ALA A 372 23.92 5.76 -6.04
CA ALA A 372 24.62 5.62 -7.31
C ALA A 372 24.33 4.28 -8.00
N LEU A 373 23.99 3.24 -7.23
CA LEU A 373 23.57 1.94 -7.75
C LEU A 373 22.12 1.94 -8.26
N LEU A 374 21.18 2.48 -7.46
CA LEU A 374 19.74 2.38 -7.75
C LEU A 374 19.22 3.47 -8.70
N PHE A 375 19.74 4.69 -8.60
CA PHE A 375 19.28 5.86 -9.36
C PHE A 375 20.28 6.29 -10.43
N ASN A 376 20.88 5.32 -11.14
CA ASN A 376 21.76 5.58 -12.28
C ASN A 376 20.99 5.46 -13.61
N PRO A 377 20.72 6.58 -14.32
CA PRO A 377 20.00 6.53 -15.58
C PRO A 377 20.80 5.88 -16.71
N GLN A 378 22.13 5.87 -16.64
CA GLN A 378 23.00 5.26 -17.65
C GLN A 378 23.07 3.73 -17.51
N LYS A 379 22.88 3.22 -16.29
CA LYS A 379 22.86 1.78 -15.98
C LYS A 379 21.74 1.49 -14.98
N PRO A 380 20.47 1.44 -15.42
CA PRO A 380 19.35 1.19 -14.53
C PRO A 380 19.49 -0.13 -13.78
N PHE A 381 19.20 -0.12 -12.48
CA PHE A 381 19.22 -1.32 -11.66
C PHE A 381 18.13 -2.31 -12.11
N SER A 382 18.49 -3.59 -12.25
CA SER A 382 17.51 -4.65 -12.52
C SER A 382 18.01 -6.03 -12.10
N ARG A 383 17.17 -6.75 -11.34
CA ARG A 383 17.32 -8.18 -11.00
C ARG A 383 16.78 -9.12 -12.07
N GLY A 384 16.30 -8.58 -13.19
CA GLY A 384 15.67 -9.32 -14.30
C GLY A 384 14.15 -9.18 -14.33
N GLN A 385 13.52 -9.65 -15.41
CA GLN A 385 12.10 -9.39 -15.69
C GLN A 385 11.14 -9.91 -14.59
N ASN A 386 11.49 -11.01 -13.92
CA ASN A 386 10.68 -11.60 -12.85
C ASN A 386 10.63 -10.74 -11.56
N TYR A 387 11.51 -9.74 -11.46
CA TYR A 387 11.65 -8.86 -10.29
C TYR A 387 11.26 -7.41 -10.58
N LEU A 388 10.67 -7.12 -11.74
CA LEU A 388 10.43 -5.75 -12.20
C LEU A 388 9.65 -4.90 -11.16
N TYR A 389 8.54 -5.43 -10.63
CA TYR A 389 7.74 -4.74 -9.61
C TYR A 389 8.47 -4.67 -8.27
N GLN A 390 9.17 -5.73 -7.87
CA GLN A 390 9.95 -5.76 -6.64
C GLN A 390 11.16 -4.82 -6.70
N ASP A 391 11.71 -4.54 -7.88
CA ASP A 391 12.76 -3.55 -8.12
C ASP A 391 12.19 -2.13 -7.98
N MET A 392 10.99 -1.87 -8.53
CA MET A 392 10.31 -0.60 -8.32
C MET A 392 9.98 -0.36 -6.84
N ASP A 393 9.42 -1.35 -6.14
CA ASP A 393 9.13 -1.25 -4.70
C ASP A 393 10.40 -1.01 -3.87
N LEU A 394 11.51 -1.66 -4.24
CA LEU A 394 12.81 -1.45 -3.62
C LEU A 394 13.29 0.00 -3.82
N MET A 395 13.17 0.54 -5.03
CA MET A 395 13.57 1.91 -5.32
C MET A 395 12.65 2.94 -4.65
N ILE A 396 11.35 2.66 -4.54
CA ILE A 396 10.39 3.49 -3.80
C ILE A 396 10.76 3.54 -2.32
N ASP A 397 10.99 2.38 -1.70
CA ASP A 397 11.42 2.32 -0.29
C ASP A 397 12.76 3.04 -0.09
N CYS A 398 13.69 2.94 -1.05
CA CYS A 398 14.95 3.69 -1.01
C CYS A 398 14.72 5.21 -1.09
N PHE A 399 13.92 5.68 -2.05
CA PHE A 399 13.64 7.11 -2.23
C PHE A 399 12.98 7.72 -0.98
N VAL A 400 11.94 7.06 -0.46
CA VAL A 400 11.25 7.49 0.76
C VAL A 400 12.21 7.51 1.95
N SER A 401 13.12 6.53 2.04
CA SER A 401 14.14 6.51 3.10
C SER A 401 15.12 7.68 2.97
N ILE A 402 15.64 7.94 1.76
CA ILE A 402 16.52 9.08 1.50
C ILE A 402 15.85 10.39 1.89
N PHE A 403 14.59 10.58 1.49
CA PHE A 403 13.80 11.76 1.86
C PHE A 403 13.69 11.92 3.38
N ARG A 404 13.43 10.82 4.11
CA ARG A 404 13.29 10.86 5.58
C ARG A 404 14.60 11.06 6.33
N ILE A 405 15.73 10.57 5.80
CA ILE A 405 17.05 10.66 6.43
C ILE A 405 17.76 11.98 6.08
N LYS A 406 17.70 12.40 4.81
CA LYS A 406 18.32 13.62 4.28
C LYS A 406 17.33 14.36 3.37
N PRO A 407 16.32 15.04 3.92
CA PRO A 407 15.26 15.68 3.13
C PRO A 407 15.76 16.75 2.15
N HIS A 408 16.92 17.35 2.41
CA HIS A 408 17.52 18.35 1.53
C HIS A 408 18.50 17.75 0.49
N ASN A 409 18.77 16.44 0.54
CA ASN A 409 19.56 15.78 -0.49
C ASN A 409 18.68 15.49 -1.71
N ASN A 410 18.77 16.37 -2.70
CA ASN A 410 17.92 16.35 -3.89
C ASN A 410 18.53 15.60 -5.09
N GLU A 411 19.59 14.81 -4.92
CA GLU A 411 20.25 14.13 -6.06
C GLU A 411 19.31 13.13 -6.74
N ALA A 412 18.76 12.18 -5.98
CA ALA A 412 17.82 11.19 -6.51
C ALA A 412 16.55 11.87 -7.07
N LEU A 413 16.05 12.91 -6.38
CA LEU A 413 14.92 13.72 -6.82
C LEU A 413 15.19 14.37 -8.19
N LYS A 414 16.36 15.00 -8.39
CA LYS A 414 16.74 15.61 -9.67
C LYS A 414 16.83 14.58 -10.80
N VAL A 415 17.43 13.42 -10.53
CA VAL A 415 17.52 12.33 -11.52
C VAL A 415 16.12 11.87 -11.93
N CYS A 416 15.22 11.65 -10.96
CA CYS A 416 13.87 11.19 -11.27
C CYS A 416 12.95 12.28 -11.82
N LEU A 417 13.23 13.57 -11.64
CA LEU A 417 12.44 14.66 -12.23
C LEU A 417 12.79 14.93 -13.70
N SER A 418 13.99 14.54 -14.15
CA SER A 418 14.43 14.75 -15.53
C SER A 418 13.53 13.99 -16.50
N LEU A 419 12.94 14.69 -17.47
CA LEU A 419 12.11 14.09 -18.53
C LEU A 419 12.89 13.11 -19.42
N ASN A 420 14.22 13.22 -19.46
CA ASN A 420 15.11 12.31 -20.20
C ASN A 420 15.40 11.00 -19.44
N SER A 421 14.97 10.88 -18.18
CA SER A 421 15.19 9.68 -17.37
C SER A 421 14.22 8.55 -17.78
N PRO A 422 14.56 7.28 -17.50
CA PRO A 422 13.68 6.15 -17.79
C PRO A 422 12.28 6.32 -17.15
N PRO A 423 11.18 5.86 -17.79
CA PRO A 423 9.82 5.96 -17.23
C PRO A 423 9.68 5.31 -15.84
N THR A 424 10.44 4.25 -15.57
CA THR A 424 10.48 3.61 -14.25
C THR A 424 10.91 4.57 -13.15
N PHE A 425 11.78 5.53 -13.44
CA PHE A 425 12.22 6.53 -12.45
C PHE A 425 11.13 7.57 -12.18
N HIS A 426 10.36 7.96 -13.20
CA HIS A 426 9.17 8.82 -13.04
C HIS A 426 8.13 8.12 -12.16
N PHE A 427 7.86 6.84 -12.44
CA PHE A 427 6.95 6.03 -11.62
C PHE A 427 7.42 5.91 -10.17
N VAL A 428 8.70 5.57 -9.95
CA VAL A 428 9.29 5.51 -8.61
C VAL A 428 9.14 6.84 -7.88
N LEU A 429 9.41 7.97 -8.54
CA LEU A 429 9.27 9.29 -7.93
C LEU A 429 7.82 9.56 -7.50
N VAL A 430 6.87 9.49 -8.45
CA VAL A 430 5.47 9.83 -8.18
C VAL A 430 4.89 8.91 -7.12
N ARG A 431 5.18 7.60 -7.18
CA ARG A 431 4.74 6.63 -6.18
C ARG A 431 5.38 6.87 -4.81
N SER A 432 6.62 7.32 -4.76
CA SER A 432 7.30 7.69 -3.50
C SER A 432 6.70 8.94 -2.87
N LEU A 433 6.46 10.00 -3.65
CA LEU A 433 5.81 11.22 -3.17
C LEU A 433 4.39 10.90 -2.67
N TYR A 434 3.62 10.11 -3.43
CA TYR A 434 2.29 9.66 -3.00
C TYR A 434 2.34 8.90 -1.68
N LYS A 435 3.33 8.01 -1.50
CA LYS A 435 3.54 7.28 -0.24
C LYS A 435 3.91 8.22 0.91
N ILE A 436 4.75 9.24 0.68
CA ILE A 436 5.10 10.24 1.69
C ILE A 436 3.87 11.02 2.16
N VAL A 437 2.98 11.38 1.23
CA VAL A 437 1.76 12.15 1.53
C VAL A 437 0.70 11.31 2.25
N THR A 438 0.48 10.07 1.80
CA THR A 438 -0.66 9.25 2.25
C THR A 438 -0.35 8.33 3.43
N GLN A 439 0.92 8.00 3.68
CA GLN A 439 1.28 7.15 4.81
C GLN A 439 1.12 7.92 6.14
N PRO A 440 0.56 7.30 7.20
CA PRO A 440 0.58 7.87 8.54
C PRO A 440 2.00 8.27 8.96
N ARG A 441 2.18 9.54 9.31
CA ARG A 441 3.51 10.13 9.53
C ARG A 441 3.95 9.98 10.99
N LEU A 442 5.17 9.48 11.21
CA LEU A 442 5.84 9.66 12.50
C LEU A 442 6.19 11.12 12.70
N PHE A 443 5.98 11.67 13.89
CA PHE A 443 6.08 13.12 14.11
C PHE A 443 7.45 13.73 13.72
N TRP A 444 8.52 12.91 13.70
CA TRP A 444 9.87 13.31 13.29
C TRP A 444 10.20 13.11 11.80
N TRP A 445 9.33 12.49 11.00
CA TRP A 445 9.55 12.43 9.55
C TRP A 445 9.35 13.81 8.92
N PRO A 446 10.17 14.21 7.94
CA PRO A 446 10.00 15.48 7.25
C PRO A 446 8.64 15.59 6.55
N GLN A 447 8.16 16.81 6.40
CA GLN A 447 6.95 17.12 5.63
C GLN A 447 7.30 17.25 4.14
N ILE A 448 6.29 17.03 3.30
CA ILE A 448 6.40 17.02 1.83
C ILE A 448 6.64 18.41 1.23
N ASP A 449 6.37 19.47 1.99
CA ASP A 449 6.48 20.88 1.61
C ASP A 449 7.86 21.27 1.05
N ILE A 450 8.92 20.58 1.47
CA ILE A 450 10.28 20.72 0.95
C ILE A 450 10.34 20.49 -0.58
N VAL A 451 9.43 19.66 -1.12
CA VAL A 451 9.33 19.33 -2.55
C VAL A 451 8.51 20.34 -3.34
N TYR A 452 7.75 21.25 -2.70
CA TYR A 452 6.91 22.23 -3.40
C TYR A 452 7.72 23.13 -4.36
N SER A 453 9.00 23.37 -4.07
CA SER A 453 9.93 24.07 -4.97
C SER A 453 10.15 23.38 -6.34
N LYS A 454 9.65 22.15 -6.52
CA LYS A 454 9.74 21.31 -7.72
C LYS A 454 8.43 21.14 -8.47
N ALA A 455 7.44 21.96 -8.15
CA ALA A 455 6.12 21.89 -8.77
C ALA A 455 6.15 22.14 -10.29
N SER A 456 7.06 23.00 -10.80
CA SER A 456 7.22 23.21 -12.25
C SER A 456 7.65 21.94 -12.98
N GLU A 457 8.65 21.24 -12.45
CA GLU A 457 9.16 19.99 -13.03
C GLU A 457 8.11 18.87 -12.96
N LEU A 458 7.34 18.80 -11.86
CA LEU A 458 6.24 17.85 -11.72
C LEU A 458 5.09 18.12 -12.71
N ARG A 459 4.71 19.39 -12.91
CA ARG A 459 3.72 19.77 -13.93
C ARG A 459 4.20 19.42 -15.33
N ALA A 460 5.47 19.69 -15.65
CA ALA A 460 6.04 19.33 -16.95
C ALA A 460 5.98 17.81 -17.20
N MET A 461 6.29 17.00 -16.18
CA MET A 461 6.15 15.54 -16.26
C MET A 461 4.68 15.10 -16.43
N PHE A 462 3.73 15.79 -15.77
CA PHE A 462 2.31 15.50 -15.92
C PHE A 462 1.85 15.79 -17.35
N THR A 463 2.17 16.96 -17.90
CA THR A 463 1.85 17.33 -19.28
C THR A 463 2.48 16.37 -20.28
N ASP A 464 3.75 16.00 -20.12
CA ASP A 464 4.44 15.04 -20.99
C ASP A 464 3.76 13.65 -20.96
N THR A 465 3.46 13.14 -19.77
CA THR A 465 2.77 11.85 -19.59
C THR A 465 1.36 11.88 -20.19
N LEU A 466 0.60 12.95 -19.93
CA LEU A 466 -0.74 13.15 -20.46
C LEU A 466 -0.74 13.15 -22.00
N ASN A 467 0.24 13.82 -22.62
CA ASN A 467 0.38 13.88 -24.07
C ASN A 467 0.71 12.52 -24.67
N LYS A 468 1.64 11.76 -24.07
CA LYS A 468 2.00 10.40 -24.52
C LYS A 468 0.79 9.46 -24.48
N VAL A 469 0.07 9.46 -23.36
CA VAL A 469 -1.15 8.65 -23.20
C VAL A 469 -2.20 9.06 -24.24
N SER A 470 -2.45 10.37 -24.41
CA SER A 470 -3.47 10.89 -25.33
C SER A 470 -3.17 10.58 -26.80
N GLN A 471 -1.92 10.77 -27.25
CA GLN A 471 -1.51 10.50 -28.64
C GLN A 471 -1.62 9.02 -29.01
N GLY A 472 -1.42 8.10 -28.06
CA GLY A 472 -1.58 6.67 -28.26
C GLY A 472 -3.01 6.21 -28.55
N TYR A 473 -4.05 7.02 -28.28
CA TYR A 473 -5.45 6.71 -28.63
C TYR A 473 -5.87 7.25 -30.01
N ILE A 474 -5.23 8.31 -30.51
CA ILE A 474 -5.59 8.95 -31.79
C ILE A 474 -5.11 8.11 -33.00
N ALA A 475 -4.08 7.28 -32.83
CA ALA A 475 -3.57 6.41 -33.91
C ALA A 475 -4.53 5.27 -34.35
N HIS A 476 -5.66 5.07 -33.66
CA HIS A 476 -6.64 4.02 -33.99
C HIS A 476 -7.93 4.53 -34.64
N THR A 477 -8.02 5.80 -35.02
CA THR A 477 -9.08 6.22 -35.97
C THR A 477 -8.58 5.97 -37.39
N PRO A 478 -9.20 5.07 -38.19
CA PRO A 478 -8.79 4.87 -39.58
C PRO A 478 -9.21 6.11 -40.37
N LEU A 479 -8.31 7.09 -40.47
CA LEU A 479 -8.44 8.15 -41.45
C LEU A 479 -8.36 7.49 -42.83
N ARG A 480 -9.39 7.77 -43.63
CA ARG A 480 -9.66 7.22 -44.97
C ARG A 480 -8.40 7.17 -45.85
N MET A 481 -8.20 6.00 -46.47
CA MET A 481 -7.46 5.72 -47.72
C MET A 481 -6.45 6.79 -48.20
N ILE A 482 -5.15 6.47 -48.16
CA ILE A 482 -4.35 6.11 -49.36
C ILE A 482 -3.33 5.05 -48.92
N GLN A 483 -3.51 3.81 -49.37
CA GLN A 483 -2.60 2.69 -49.12
C GLN A 483 -1.60 2.59 -50.28
N ILE A 484 -0.31 2.82 -50.01
CA ILE A 484 0.78 2.13 -50.71
C ILE A 484 1.64 1.45 -49.63
N THR A 485 1.41 0.15 -49.52
CA THR A 485 2.24 -0.94 -48.97
C THR A 485 3.50 -0.59 -48.19
N LEU A 486 3.47 -0.88 -46.88
CA LEU A 486 4.51 -1.63 -46.16
C LEU A 486 3.87 -2.26 -44.91
N LYS A 487 3.73 -3.60 -44.89
CA LYS A 487 3.27 -4.36 -43.74
C LYS A 487 4.26 -4.21 -42.59
N GLY A 488 3.98 -3.32 -41.65
CA GLY A 488 4.63 -3.26 -40.34
C GLY A 488 4.11 -4.39 -39.46
N LYS A 489 5.02 -5.24 -38.99
CA LYS A 489 4.76 -6.29 -38.02
C LYS A 489 4.38 -5.63 -36.69
N ASP A 490 3.16 -5.78 -36.21
CA ASP A 490 2.77 -5.26 -34.88
C ASP A 490 3.64 -5.93 -33.81
N CYS A 491 4.50 -5.12 -33.16
CA CYS A 491 5.39 -5.59 -32.11
C CYS A 491 4.62 -5.64 -30.76
N PRO A 492 4.56 -6.79 -30.07
CA PRO A 492 3.85 -6.94 -28.80
C PRO A 492 4.35 -6.04 -27.64
N GLY A 493 5.46 -5.32 -27.79
CA GLY A 493 6.00 -4.40 -26.77
C GLY A 493 5.19 -3.12 -26.56
N LYS A 494 4.57 -2.55 -27.61
CA LYS A 494 3.91 -1.24 -27.53
C LYS A 494 2.68 -1.19 -26.60
N PHE A 495 1.99 -2.32 -26.43
CA PHE A 495 0.84 -2.43 -25.53
C PHE A 495 1.24 -2.46 -24.05
N LYS A 496 2.42 -3.01 -23.74
CA LYS A 496 2.93 -3.09 -22.38
C LYS A 496 3.39 -1.71 -21.89
N ASP A 497 4.13 -0.99 -22.73
CA ASP A 497 4.61 0.36 -22.42
C ASP A 497 3.43 1.33 -22.16
N ARG A 498 2.32 1.16 -22.89
CA ARG A 498 1.09 1.95 -22.69
C ARG A 498 0.44 1.74 -21.33
N ALA A 499 0.37 0.50 -20.84
CA ALA A 499 -0.23 0.23 -19.53
C ALA A 499 0.59 0.90 -18.42
N GLU A 500 1.92 0.86 -18.53
CA GLU A 500 2.84 1.49 -17.58
C GLU A 500 2.69 3.03 -17.56
N GLU A 501 2.51 3.67 -18.71
CA GLU A 501 2.25 5.12 -18.81
C GLU A 501 0.89 5.53 -18.22
N VAL A 502 -0.16 4.73 -18.42
CA VAL A 502 -1.48 4.95 -17.79
C VAL A 502 -1.39 4.80 -16.27
N HIS A 503 -0.62 3.83 -15.77
CA HIS A 503 -0.38 3.67 -14.34
C HIS A 503 0.40 4.83 -13.75
N LEU A 504 1.40 5.37 -14.46
CA LEU A 504 2.11 6.59 -14.06
C LEU A 504 1.13 7.76 -13.96
N LEU A 505 0.34 7.99 -15.03
CA LEU A 505 -0.65 9.07 -15.07
C LEU A 505 -1.65 8.97 -13.90
N LEU A 506 -2.17 7.77 -13.62
CA LEU A 506 -3.05 7.53 -12.47
C LEU A 506 -2.41 8.01 -11.17
N TYR A 507 -1.14 7.66 -10.92
CA TYR A 507 -0.45 8.07 -9.71
C TYR A 507 -0.13 9.57 -9.67
N MET A 508 0.06 10.22 -10.82
CA MET A 508 0.22 11.68 -10.88
C MET A 508 -1.08 12.38 -10.49
N VAL A 509 -2.22 11.91 -11.00
CA VAL A 509 -3.55 12.45 -10.63
C VAL A 509 -3.84 12.20 -9.15
N ARG A 510 -3.55 10.99 -8.64
CA ARG A 510 -3.62 10.67 -7.20
C ARG A 510 -2.75 11.59 -6.34
N LEU A 511 -1.56 11.97 -6.84
CA LEU A 511 -0.68 12.89 -6.14
C LEU A 511 -1.28 14.31 -6.07
N VAL A 512 -1.91 14.77 -7.16
CA VAL A 512 -2.64 16.05 -7.18
C VAL A 512 -3.80 16.03 -6.19
N HIS A 513 -4.57 14.93 -6.17
CA HIS A 513 -5.66 14.74 -5.21
C HIS A 513 -5.14 14.77 -3.76
N ALA A 514 -4.09 14.01 -3.45
CA ALA A 514 -3.59 13.85 -2.10
C ALA A 514 -2.90 15.12 -1.55
N ASP A 515 -2.11 15.83 -2.37
CA ASP A 515 -1.52 17.12 -2.00
C ASP A 515 -1.40 18.05 -3.23
N PRO A 516 -2.41 18.92 -3.45
CA PRO A 516 -2.42 19.85 -4.58
C PRO A 516 -1.23 20.83 -4.62
N MET A 517 -0.57 21.12 -3.50
CA MET A 517 0.51 22.11 -3.45
C MET A 517 1.75 21.65 -4.22
N LEU A 518 1.93 20.33 -4.38
CA LEU A 518 2.96 19.75 -5.25
C LEU A 518 2.81 20.18 -6.71
N MET A 519 1.60 20.58 -7.14
CA MET A 519 1.32 21.05 -8.49
C MET A 519 0.91 22.53 -8.55
N LEU A 520 0.50 23.16 -7.45
CA LEU A 520 0.08 24.57 -7.43
C LEU A 520 1.19 25.54 -7.02
N ASN A 521 2.25 25.08 -6.35
CA ASN A 521 3.30 25.99 -5.90
C ASN A 521 4.02 26.67 -7.09
N ASN A 522 4.16 27.99 -7.00
CA ASN A 522 4.77 28.84 -8.03
C ASN A 522 5.55 30.01 -7.40
N GLN A 523 6.18 29.77 -6.24
CA GLN A 523 6.96 30.80 -5.54
C GLN A 523 7.95 31.51 -6.48
N GLY A 524 7.90 32.84 -6.49
CA GLY A 524 8.81 33.69 -7.27
C GLY A 524 8.42 33.91 -8.74
N LYS A 525 7.32 33.34 -9.23
CA LYS A 525 6.79 33.62 -10.58
C LYS A 525 5.82 34.82 -10.59
N ALA A 526 5.68 35.48 -11.74
CA ALA A 526 4.71 36.56 -11.92
C ALA A 526 3.27 36.02 -12.02
N GLY A 527 2.26 36.74 -11.53
CA GLY A 527 0.87 36.26 -11.46
C GLY A 527 0.28 35.72 -12.76
N HIS A 528 0.65 36.27 -13.92
CA HIS A 528 0.19 35.75 -15.22
C HIS A 528 0.77 34.36 -15.55
N GLU A 529 2.02 34.08 -15.16
CA GLU A 529 2.63 32.75 -15.30
C GLU A 529 2.03 31.75 -14.31
N ILE A 530 1.71 32.22 -13.09
CA ILE A 530 1.01 31.41 -12.08
C ILE A 530 -0.35 30.98 -12.62
N GLN A 531 -1.15 31.95 -13.09
CA GLN A 531 -2.46 31.69 -13.69
C GLN A 531 -2.37 30.72 -14.88
N SER A 532 -1.43 30.95 -15.80
CA SER A 532 -1.21 30.06 -16.96
C SER A 532 -0.88 28.63 -16.53
N SER A 533 0.02 28.47 -15.56
CA SER A 533 0.43 27.15 -15.03
C SER A 533 -0.74 26.41 -14.36
N THR A 534 -1.53 27.12 -13.56
CA THR A 534 -2.72 26.56 -12.91
C THR A 534 -3.78 26.16 -13.93
N LEU A 535 -3.98 27.00 -14.94
CA LEU A 535 -4.95 26.74 -15.99
C LEU A 535 -4.58 25.51 -16.83
N GLU A 536 -3.30 25.37 -17.21
CA GLU A 536 -2.81 24.21 -17.96
C GLU A 536 -3.03 22.91 -17.17
N LEU A 537 -2.70 22.89 -15.88
CA LEU A 537 -2.92 21.76 -14.99
C LEU A 537 -4.41 21.36 -14.95
N ILE A 538 -5.29 22.33 -14.69
CA ILE A 538 -6.72 22.08 -14.54
C ILE A 538 -7.34 21.62 -15.86
N ASN A 539 -6.96 22.23 -16.99
CA ASN A 539 -7.42 21.79 -18.30
C ASN A 539 -6.91 20.37 -18.64
N GLY A 540 -5.68 20.04 -18.24
CA GLY A 540 -5.15 18.68 -18.34
C GLY A 540 -6.00 17.67 -17.57
N LEU A 541 -6.38 17.97 -16.33
CA LEU A 541 -7.27 17.11 -15.53
C LEU A 541 -8.70 17.02 -16.11
N VAL A 542 -9.26 18.13 -16.60
CA VAL A 542 -10.58 18.15 -17.26
C VAL A 542 -10.60 17.29 -18.53
N SER A 543 -9.47 17.22 -19.24
CA SER A 543 -9.33 16.34 -20.41
C SER A 543 -9.45 14.85 -20.02
N LEU A 544 -9.06 14.49 -18.80
CA LEU A 544 -9.17 13.14 -18.24
C LEU A 544 -10.55 12.81 -17.71
N VAL A 545 -11.38 13.81 -17.41
CA VAL A 545 -12.78 13.58 -17.02
C VAL A 545 -13.49 12.92 -18.20
N HIS A 546 -14.07 11.76 -17.90
CA HIS A 546 -14.77 10.91 -18.87
C HIS A 546 -13.87 10.32 -19.97
N GLN A 547 -12.86 9.53 -19.57
CA GLN A 547 -12.07 8.68 -20.47
C GLN A 547 -12.55 7.21 -20.39
N PRO A 548 -13.32 6.70 -21.37
CA PRO A 548 -13.90 5.36 -21.31
C PRO A 548 -12.86 4.24 -21.23
N THR A 549 -11.66 4.49 -21.77
CA THR A 549 -10.55 3.53 -21.80
C THR A 549 -9.73 3.53 -20.52
N MET A 550 -9.93 4.51 -19.62
CA MET A 550 -9.17 4.69 -18.38
C MET A 550 -10.11 5.13 -17.23
N PRO A 551 -11.09 4.30 -16.83
CA PRO A 551 -12.13 4.69 -15.88
C PRO A 551 -11.57 5.09 -14.50
N GLU A 552 -10.53 4.42 -14.01
CA GLU A 552 -9.88 4.76 -12.74
C GLU A 552 -9.22 6.15 -12.77
N VAL A 553 -8.53 6.48 -13.87
CA VAL A 553 -7.91 7.80 -14.06
C VAL A 553 -8.98 8.88 -14.15
N ALA A 554 -10.08 8.59 -14.85
CA ALA A 554 -11.19 9.53 -14.99
C ALA A 554 -11.86 9.83 -13.64
N GLN A 555 -12.11 8.80 -12.82
CA GLN A 555 -12.67 8.99 -11.48
C GLN A 555 -11.71 9.79 -10.58
N GLU A 556 -10.43 9.43 -10.57
CA GLU A 556 -9.44 10.13 -9.75
C GLU A 556 -9.27 11.59 -10.20
N ALA A 557 -9.38 11.87 -11.50
CA ALA A 557 -9.31 13.25 -12.02
C ALA A 557 -10.50 14.09 -11.54
N MET A 558 -11.69 13.49 -11.41
CA MET A 558 -12.86 14.15 -10.81
C MET A 558 -12.59 14.50 -9.34
N GLU A 559 -12.07 13.57 -8.54
CA GLU A 559 -11.72 13.83 -7.14
C GLU A 559 -10.62 14.89 -6.99
N ALA A 560 -9.57 14.81 -7.81
CA ALA A 560 -8.48 15.80 -7.83
C ALA A 560 -9.00 17.20 -8.18
N LEU A 561 -9.87 17.32 -9.19
CA LEU A 561 -10.51 18.58 -9.55
C LEU A 561 -11.40 19.11 -8.42
N LEU A 562 -12.15 18.24 -7.72
CA LEU A 562 -12.98 18.65 -6.59
C LEU A 562 -12.12 19.24 -5.47
N VAL A 563 -11.05 18.56 -5.07
CA VAL A 563 -10.11 19.07 -4.05
C VAL A 563 -9.44 20.37 -4.47
N LEU A 564 -9.07 20.51 -5.75
CA LEU A 564 -8.54 21.77 -6.29
C LEU A 564 -9.54 22.93 -6.22
N HIS A 565 -10.84 22.64 -6.21
CA HIS A 565 -11.91 23.64 -6.09
C HIS A 565 -12.28 24.00 -4.66
N HIS A 566 -11.71 23.34 -3.63
CA HIS A 566 -11.94 23.79 -2.26
C HIS A 566 -11.49 25.25 -2.09
N PRO A 567 -12.19 26.09 -1.31
CA PRO A 567 -11.92 27.53 -1.22
C PRO A 567 -10.47 27.89 -0.90
N GLU A 568 -9.84 27.16 0.02
CA GLU A 568 -8.44 27.34 0.40
C GLU A 568 -7.45 26.99 -0.71
N LYS A 569 -7.84 26.12 -1.65
CA LYS A 569 -7.03 25.75 -2.82
C LYS A 569 -7.21 26.73 -3.97
N ILE A 570 -8.42 27.27 -4.15
CA ILE A 570 -8.67 28.35 -5.13
C ILE A 570 -7.83 29.59 -4.78
N GLU A 571 -7.69 29.94 -3.50
CA GLU A 571 -6.87 31.10 -3.07
C GLU A 571 -5.41 31.02 -3.54
N VAL A 572 -4.87 29.80 -3.67
CA VAL A 572 -3.48 29.59 -4.12
C VAL A 572 -3.35 29.35 -5.62
N TRP A 573 -4.46 29.31 -6.38
CA TRP A 573 -4.42 29.24 -7.85
C TRP A 573 -3.67 30.42 -8.46
N ASN A 574 -3.84 31.60 -7.86
CA ASN A 574 -3.05 32.80 -8.12
C ASN A 574 -3.21 33.77 -6.93
N PRO A 575 -2.26 33.81 -5.99
CA PRO A 575 -2.34 34.68 -4.81
C PRO A 575 -2.42 36.18 -5.14
N GLU A 576 -1.94 36.60 -6.32
CA GLU A 576 -1.96 38.01 -6.73
C GLU A 576 -3.35 38.46 -7.22
N ALA A 577 -4.14 37.55 -7.80
CA ALA A 577 -5.46 37.86 -8.37
C ALA A 577 -6.45 36.68 -8.24
N PRO A 578 -6.74 36.21 -7.02
CA PRO A 578 -7.45 34.95 -6.79
C PRO A 578 -8.86 34.94 -7.41
N ILE A 579 -9.56 36.06 -7.40
CA ILE A 579 -10.94 36.18 -7.88
C ILE A 579 -11.01 36.22 -9.41
N ASN A 580 -10.10 36.96 -10.05
CA ASN A 580 -10.02 36.99 -11.52
C ASN A 580 -9.64 35.60 -12.05
N THR A 581 -8.66 34.96 -11.42
CA THR A 581 -8.23 33.60 -11.78
C THR A 581 -9.33 32.58 -11.51
N PHE A 582 -10.09 32.70 -10.40
CA PHE A 582 -11.26 31.86 -10.14
C PHE A 582 -12.28 31.90 -11.28
N TRP A 583 -12.68 33.11 -11.71
CA TRP A 583 -13.68 33.26 -12.76
C TRP A 583 -13.22 32.72 -14.10
N ASP A 584 -11.94 32.84 -14.43
CA ASP A 584 -11.38 32.27 -15.65
C ASP A 584 -11.31 30.74 -15.56
N VAL A 585 -10.49 30.23 -14.65
CA VAL A 585 -10.16 28.81 -14.52
C VAL A 585 -11.39 27.96 -14.23
N SER A 586 -12.19 28.33 -13.21
CA SER A 586 -13.35 27.52 -12.84
C SER A 586 -14.44 27.57 -13.93
N SER A 587 -14.57 28.67 -14.68
CA SER A 587 -15.54 28.72 -15.79
C SER A 587 -15.12 27.85 -16.97
N GLN A 588 -13.81 27.69 -17.24
CA GLN A 588 -13.33 26.75 -18.26
C GLN A 588 -13.69 25.29 -17.92
N VAL A 589 -13.59 24.90 -16.64
CA VAL A 589 -14.03 23.59 -16.15
C VAL A 589 -15.51 23.39 -16.42
N MET A 590 -16.34 24.34 -15.98
CA MET A 590 -17.80 24.27 -16.16
C MET A 590 -18.20 24.20 -17.63
N PHE A 591 -17.62 25.07 -18.46
CA PHE A 591 -17.87 25.08 -19.89
C PHE A 591 -17.56 23.73 -20.54
N SER A 592 -16.40 23.15 -20.22
CA SER A 592 -15.90 21.92 -20.84
C SER A 592 -16.76 20.71 -20.47
N ILE A 593 -17.11 20.58 -19.19
CA ILE A 593 -17.94 19.47 -18.71
C ILE A 593 -19.37 19.60 -19.23
N SER A 594 -19.99 20.79 -19.13
CA SER A 594 -21.34 21.01 -19.66
C SER A 594 -21.39 20.81 -21.17
N GLN A 595 -20.34 21.17 -21.92
CA GLN A 595 -20.25 20.85 -23.34
C GLN A 595 -20.24 19.35 -23.62
N LYS A 596 -19.43 18.58 -22.88
CA LYS A 596 -19.38 17.12 -23.03
C LYS A 596 -20.74 16.47 -22.69
N LEU A 597 -21.45 16.98 -21.69
CA LEU A 597 -22.81 16.54 -21.32
C LEU A 597 -23.81 16.80 -22.45
N ILE A 598 -23.85 18.02 -22.99
CA ILE A 598 -24.75 18.40 -24.10
C ILE A 598 -24.48 17.56 -25.35
N GLN A 599 -23.20 17.27 -25.64
CA GLN A 599 -22.82 16.49 -26.81
C GLN A 599 -23.01 14.98 -26.63
N HIS A 600 -23.59 14.55 -25.51
CA HIS A 600 -23.74 13.15 -25.14
C HIS A 600 -22.44 12.32 -25.21
N GLN A 601 -21.31 12.98 -24.97
CA GLN A 601 -20.00 12.33 -24.93
C GLN A 601 -19.74 11.62 -23.61
N ILE A 602 -20.67 11.73 -22.65
CA ILE A 602 -20.61 11.16 -21.32
C ILE A 602 -21.65 10.04 -21.21
N MET A 603 -21.23 8.83 -20.81
CA MET A 603 -22.16 7.72 -20.55
C MET A 603 -22.68 7.65 -19.10
N ASN A 604 -21.91 8.13 -18.13
CA ASN A 604 -22.27 8.08 -16.69
C ASN A 604 -22.75 9.45 -16.19
N TYR A 605 -23.94 9.87 -16.62
CA TYR A 605 -24.51 11.18 -16.29
C TYR A 605 -24.70 11.36 -14.78
N THR A 606 -25.19 10.35 -14.10
CA THR A 606 -25.54 10.44 -12.67
C THR A 606 -24.34 10.84 -11.82
N ASP A 607 -23.21 10.17 -11.99
CA ASP A 607 -22.04 10.44 -11.16
C ASP A 607 -21.37 11.76 -11.53
N ILE A 608 -21.36 12.13 -12.81
CA ILE A 608 -20.83 13.43 -13.24
C ILE A 608 -21.71 14.58 -12.74
N LEU A 609 -23.04 14.44 -12.75
CA LEU A 609 -23.94 15.48 -12.22
C LEU A 609 -23.82 15.62 -10.69
N LYS A 610 -23.68 14.52 -9.95
CA LYS A 610 -23.38 14.55 -8.50
C LYS A 610 -22.07 15.26 -8.23
N TRP A 611 -21.02 14.91 -8.96
CA TRP A 611 -19.71 15.57 -8.84
C TRP A 611 -19.78 17.06 -9.20
N LEU A 612 -20.47 17.41 -10.29
CA LEU A 612 -20.64 18.80 -10.72
C LEU A 612 -21.34 19.64 -9.66
N ARG A 613 -22.34 19.06 -8.97
CA ARG A 613 -22.99 19.68 -7.82
C ARG A 613 -21.99 19.99 -6.70
N GLU A 614 -21.11 19.06 -6.34
CA GLU A 614 -20.09 19.30 -5.30
C GLU A 614 -19.10 20.39 -5.71
N VAL A 615 -18.69 20.44 -6.98
CA VAL A 615 -17.85 21.54 -7.51
C VAL A 615 -18.56 22.89 -7.41
N LEU A 616 -19.86 22.95 -7.76
CA LEU A 616 -20.67 24.17 -7.63
C LEU A 616 -20.82 24.61 -6.17
N ILE A 617 -20.95 23.66 -5.23
CA ILE A 617 -20.95 23.96 -3.78
C ILE A 617 -19.63 24.61 -3.37
N CYS A 618 -18.49 24.07 -3.82
CA CYS A 618 -17.18 24.64 -3.52
C CYS A 618 -17.01 26.05 -4.09
N ARG A 619 -17.46 26.28 -5.33
CA ARG A 619 -17.49 27.61 -5.97
C ARG A 619 -18.30 28.61 -5.14
N ASN A 620 -19.49 28.23 -4.69
CA ASN A 620 -20.35 29.08 -3.87
C ASN A 620 -19.69 29.39 -2.52
N ALA A 621 -19.04 28.39 -1.89
CA ALA A 621 -18.32 28.60 -0.64
C ALA A 621 -17.16 29.59 -0.79
N PHE A 622 -16.38 29.49 -1.88
CA PHE A 622 -15.31 30.44 -2.18
C PHE A 622 -15.85 31.86 -2.40
N LEU A 623 -16.89 32.02 -3.22
CA LEU A 623 -17.50 33.32 -3.49
C LEU A 623 -18.14 33.94 -2.24
N ALA A 624 -18.76 33.13 -1.37
CA ALA A 624 -19.31 33.59 -0.10
C ALA A 624 -18.23 34.18 0.83
N LYS A 625 -17.04 33.57 0.86
CA LYS A 625 -15.88 34.08 1.62
C LYS A 625 -15.36 35.41 1.05
N HIS A 626 -15.55 35.66 -0.24
CA HIS A 626 -15.03 36.82 -0.97
C HIS A 626 -16.13 37.76 -1.50
N LYS A 627 -17.28 37.79 -0.81
CA LYS A 627 -18.53 38.43 -1.27
C LYS A 627 -18.37 39.90 -1.70
N ASP A 628 -17.47 40.65 -1.08
CA ASP A 628 -17.32 42.09 -1.29
C ASP A 628 -16.74 42.43 -2.68
N TYR A 629 -16.06 41.47 -3.31
CA TYR A 629 -15.43 41.62 -4.62
C TYR A 629 -15.70 40.41 -5.53
N ALA A 630 -16.70 39.60 -5.20
CA ALA A 630 -17.09 38.41 -5.95
C ALA A 630 -17.41 38.69 -7.43
N ASN A 631 -17.84 39.90 -7.78
CA ASN A 631 -18.16 40.28 -9.16
C ASN A 631 -16.94 40.74 -9.99
N LEU A 632 -15.77 40.91 -9.37
CA LEU A 632 -14.58 41.36 -10.10
C LEU A 632 -14.17 40.28 -11.12
N GLY A 633 -14.08 40.65 -12.40
CA GLY A 633 -13.67 39.71 -13.46
C GLY A 633 -14.75 38.69 -13.88
N SER A 634 -15.98 38.77 -13.37
CA SER A 634 -17.06 37.82 -13.74
C SER A 634 -17.63 38.04 -15.15
N SER A 635 -17.38 39.21 -15.75
CA SER A 635 -17.93 39.60 -17.06
C SER A 635 -17.16 39.04 -18.27
N ILE A 636 -16.15 38.20 -18.06
CA ILE A 636 -15.35 37.59 -19.12
C ILE A 636 -16.20 36.63 -19.99
N ALA A 637 -15.82 36.50 -21.26
CA ALA A 637 -16.60 35.74 -22.25
C ALA A 637 -16.83 34.28 -21.84
N ILE A 638 -15.79 33.62 -21.31
CA ILE A 638 -15.88 32.22 -20.90
C ILE A 638 -16.86 32.01 -19.75
N CYS A 639 -16.97 32.96 -18.80
CA CYS A 639 -17.94 32.87 -17.70
C CYS A 639 -19.38 32.88 -18.22
N LYS A 640 -19.68 33.78 -19.16
CA LYS A 640 -21.01 33.85 -19.80
C LYS A 640 -21.32 32.56 -20.56
N GLN A 641 -20.37 32.05 -21.36
CA GLN A 641 -20.55 30.82 -22.12
C GLN A 641 -20.73 29.60 -21.21
N ALA A 642 -19.93 29.50 -20.14
CA ALA A 642 -20.04 28.43 -19.16
C ALA A 642 -21.41 28.42 -18.49
N HIS A 643 -21.94 29.59 -18.12
CA HIS A 643 -23.28 29.72 -17.53
C HIS A 643 -24.38 29.24 -18.48
N ILE A 644 -24.37 29.72 -19.73
CA ILE A 644 -25.33 29.29 -20.76
C ILE A 644 -25.28 27.77 -20.96
N LYS A 645 -24.08 27.19 -21.09
CA LYS A 645 -23.95 25.74 -21.26
C LYS A 645 -24.38 24.97 -20.02
N LEU A 646 -24.10 25.47 -18.83
CA LEU A 646 -24.53 24.83 -17.60
C LEU A 646 -26.05 24.76 -17.53
N GLU A 647 -26.74 25.87 -17.81
CA GLU A 647 -28.21 25.89 -17.88
C GLU A 647 -28.72 24.87 -18.91
N VAL A 648 -28.22 24.91 -20.14
CA VAL A 648 -28.63 23.96 -21.20
C VAL A 648 -28.35 22.50 -20.84
N SER A 649 -27.29 22.22 -20.06
CA SER A 649 -26.98 20.85 -19.64
C SER A 649 -27.86 20.31 -18.50
N LEU A 650 -28.55 21.20 -17.77
CA LEU A 650 -29.38 20.86 -16.61
C LEU A 650 -30.89 20.91 -16.88
N PHE A 651 -31.30 21.56 -17.98
CA PHE A 651 -32.65 21.54 -18.54
C PHE A 651 -32.80 20.42 -19.56
#